data_AF-A0A2V3DW00-F1
#
_entry.id   AF-A0A2V3DW00-F1
#
_cell.length_a   1.000
_cell.length_b   1.000
_cell.length_c   1.000
_cell.angle_alpha   90.00
_cell.angle_beta   90.00
_cell.angle_gamma   90.00
#
_symmetry.space_group_name_H-M   'P 1'
#
loop_
_entity.id
_entity.type
_entity.pdbx_description
1 polymer ?
#
loop_
_entity_poly.entity_id
_entity_poly.type
_entity_poly.pdbx_seq_one_letter_code
_entity_poly.pdbx_strand_id
1 'polypeptide(L)'
;MGDLEALETYVDYDMWQSKLSQAFFSMNQPDEPVIVFIDDEEMSRFFPHLTDPVGSLRSAVLAELRQTDKSTIFDAIDRRLAIWRRGPRDLAPPCLPLLAVTVLAGSRMRNDGEFSQAAYYPRLLSLMTSGSNNITARGIQKHFDLVAEMWQVLDKWIESNQDFLGSSTIYPGNYSRIGYPLSQTLMKASDRERLSIFLQRRRVDQASKSSPQHLLALLRLWLHKPRGFSKAFLDLVQKGSGNPLLLAVIVKLAEEQPSDFPVVEGRVRLDLGLCIDPEDWSVSWVIPVHPRLTTQRLTTGNGSFITIKEPEYGTVYDIVEGALPESVPLMNRSFQAVGDKAVVTKKLRQLWILRMDPSSGRWLSVSDVIPSEQHLLVVQQSDNAEMDDLLSKSAVSGYWKFRGVLFPGWSVYVDVSFTGPIGLSPTGTFISIEELLKPASNLRPKLMNGLELRTVVGGRHFLSGGEPDLQLPDDPSREFIQILLDGRLPGTRAMANGSLFPLRLAGPFTEGNHAVSVDDVTLEFFVHSRGSAAQWEAEQTESVVDRLPSDSAYGIRRAEFVLSRRGKDAAVWFVSPSGKVRMQGEPPISSLSTRLGFPESYQWKVQVPTDTAWVLAERAGKISHLQQITTDPPNFEPLDIPAQFFWRRAASETIDYTNPLWRAFLSQSMQESIHGR
;
A
#
# COMPACT_ATOMS: atom_id res chain seq x y z
N MET A 1 -32.46 21.90 -29.82
CA MET A 1 -31.64 20.99 -30.64
C MET A 1 -30.93 21.88 -31.64
N GLY A 2 -29.73 22.32 -31.28
CA GLY A 2 -29.01 23.46 -31.85
C GLY A 2 -28.42 24.29 -30.72
N ASP A 3 -27.08 24.43 -30.71
CA ASP A 3 -26.25 25.27 -29.83
C ASP A 3 -25.81 24.71 -28.45
N LEU A 4 -25.49 23.41 -28.36
CA LEU A 4 -24.72 22.84 -27.24
C LEU A 4 -23.61 21.88 -27.73
N GLU A 5 -23.11 22.07 -28.95
CA GLU A 5 -21.91 21.37 -29.45
C GLU A 5 -20.66 22.24 -29.26
N ALA A 6 -19.78 21.76 -28.37
CA ALA A 6 -18.34 22.01 -28.32
C ALA A 6 -17.84 23.48 -28.25
N LEU A 7 -17.95 24.10 -27.07
CA LEU A 7 -16.86 24.97 -26.61
C LEU A 7 -15.68 24.07 -26.19
N GLU A 8 -14.90 23.59 -27.17
CA GLU A 8 -13.56 23.09 -26.89
C GLU A 8 -12.82 24.20 -26.14
N THR A 9 -12.57 24.00 -24.85
CA THR A 9 -11.90 25.00 -24.01
C THR A 9 -10.47 25.14 -24.53
N TYR A 10 -10.20 26.20 -25.28
CA TYR A 10 -8.87 26.49 -25.80
C TYR A 10 -7.90 26.68 -24.62
N VAL A 11 -6.83 25.87 -24.58
CA VAL A 11 -5.78 25.94 -23.56
C VAL A 11 -4.53 26.50 -24.23
N ASP A 12 -4.07 27.66 -23.76
CA ASP A 12 -2.90 28.34 -24.30
C ASP A 12 -1.59 27.82 -23.69
N TYR A 13 -0.45 28.39 -24.14
CA TYR A 13 0.87 27.99 -23.70
C TYR A 13 1.09 28.21 -22.19
N ASP A 14 0.56 29.29 -21.62
CA ASP A 14 0.77 29.65 -20.22
C ASP A 14 -0.07 28.80 -19.27
N MET A 15 -1.27 28.41 -19.70
CA MET A 15 -2.09 27.42 -19.01
C MET A 15 -1.40 26.05 -18.98
N TRP A 16 -0.83 25.61 -20.11
CA TRP A 16 -0.02 24.37 -20.16
C TRP A 16 1.23 24.47 -19.29
N GLN A 17 1.97 25.59 -19.35
CA GLN A 17 3.13 25.83 -18.50
C GLN A 17 2.78 25.71 -17.01
N SER A 18 1.70 26.36 -16.59
CA SER A 18 1.23 26.34 -15.20
C SER A 18 0.81 24.93 -14.78
N LYS A 19 0.08 24.21 -15.64
CA LYS A 19 -0.40 22.86 -15.32
C LYS A 19 0.73 21.84 -15.22
N LEU A 20 1.69 21.88 -16.15
CA LEU A 20 2.88 21.03 -16.10
C LEU A 20 3.76 21.37 -14.90
N SER A 21 3.90 22.66 -14.57
CA SER A 21 4.64 23.09 -13.39
C SER A 21 4.01 22.55 -12.10
N GLN A 22 2.68 22.63 -11.98
CA GLN A 22 1.97 22.08 -10.82
C GLN A 22 2.14 20.56 -10.74
N ALA A 23 2.04 19.87 -11.88
CA ALA A 23 2.09 18.42 -11.91
C ALA A 23 3.47 17.84 -11.60
N PHE A 24 4.56 18.48 -12.05
CA PHE A 24 5.92 17.96 -11.85
C PHE A 24 6.65 18.58 -10.66
N PHE A 25 6.27 19.78 -10.22
CA PHE A 25 7.03 20.56 -9.23
C PHE A 25 6.16 21.00 -8.05
N SER A 26 5.31 20.10 -7.56
CA SER A 26 4.55 20.35 -6.32
C SER A 26 5.53 20.50 -5.15
N MET A 27 5.63 21.71 -4.59
CA MET A 27 6.42 21.96 -3.39
C MET A 27 5.94 21.04 -2.27
N ASN A 28 6.86 20.38 -1.55
CA ASN A 28 6.66 19.39 -0.46
C ASN A 28 7.06 17.94 -0.80
N GLN A 29 7.84 17.70 -1.86
CA GLN A 29 8.38 16.37 -2.20
C GLN A 29 9.92 16.34 -2.27
N PRO A 30 10.68 16.85 -1.27
CA PRO A 30 12.15 16.86 -1.32
C PRO A 30 12.78 15.46 -1.39
N ASP A 31 12.02 14.47 -0.96
CA ASP A 31 12.42 13.08 -0.82
C ASP A 31 12.28 12.27 -2.13
N GLU A 32 11.71 12.91 -3.15
CA GLU A 32 11.43 12.32 -4.44
C GLU A 32 12.19 13.08 -5.52
N PRO A 33 13.14 12.43 -6.23
CA PRO A 33 13.67 13.00 -7.47
C PRO A 33 12.58 13.53 -8.42
N VAL A 34 12.92 14.37 -9.37
CA VAL A 34 11.97 14.96 -10.32
C VAL A 34 12.11 14.29 -11.67
N ILE A 35 11.08 13.55 -12.10
CA ILE A 35 11.00 12.96 -13.45
C ILE A 35 9.91 13.66 -14.24
N VAL A 36 10.27 14.21 -15.41
CA VAL A 36 9.33 14.85 -16.34
C VAL A 36 8.86 13.83 -17.38
N PHE A 37 8.20 12.75 -16.94
CA PHE A 37 7.71 11.67 -17.82
C PHE A 37 6.33 12.01 -18.38
N ILE A 38 6.15 11.87 -19.69
CA ILE A 38 4.88 12.09 -20.38
C ILE A 38 4.71 11.03 -21.50
N ASP A 39 3.53 10.40 -21.55
CA ASP A 39 3.05 9.61 -22.67
C ASP A 39 1.58 9.95 -22.99
N ASP A 40 0.99 9.33 -24.02
CA ASP A 40 -0.39 9.59 -24.43
C ASP A 40 -1.42 9.32 -23.30
N GLU A 41 -1.13 8.40 -22.38
CA GLU A 41 -1.99 8.09 -21.23
C GLU A 41 -1.88 9.17 -20.13
N GLU A 42 -0.67 9.56 -19.76
CA GLU A 42 -0.42 10.64 -18.78
C GLU A 42 -0.97 11.99 -19.27
N MET A 43 -0.92 12.25 -20.58
CA MET A 43 -1.48 13.46 -21.17
C MET A 43 -2.97 13.62 -20.90
N SER A 44 -3.71 12.52 -20.82
CA SER A 44 -5.15 12.51 -20.52
C SER A 44 -5.47 12.90 -19.07
N ARG A 45 -4.48 12.85 -18.16
CA ARG A 45 -4.66 13.18 -16.75
C ARG A 45 -4.52 14.67 -16.45
N PHE A 46 -3.74 15.42 -17.24
CA PHE A 46 -3.53 16.85 -16.99
C PHE A 46 -4.80 17.67 -17.18
N PHE A 47 -5.58 17.36 -18.23
CA PHE A 47 -6.86 18.00 -18.48
C PHE A 47 -7.91 16.94 -18.86
N PRO A 48 -8.60 16.33 -17.88
CA PRO A 48 -9.55 15.24 -18.11
C PRO A 48 -10.74 15.62 -19.01
N HIS A 49 -11.01 16.91 -19.15
CA HIS A 49 -12.12 17.44 -19.95
C HIS A 49 -11.75 17.66 -21.42
N LEU A 50 -10.47 17.60 -21.79
CA LEU A 50 -10.06 17.73 -23.18
C LEU A 50 -10.22 16.40 -23.91
N THR A 51 -10.90 16.43 -25.06
CA THR A 51 -11.05 15.27 -25.93
C THR A 51 -9.75 14.89 -26.64
N ASP A 52 -8.91 15.87 -26.98
CA ASP A 52 -7.56 15.67 -27.53
C ASP A 52 -6.50 16.52 -26.77
N PRO A 53 -6.02 16.07 -25.60
CA PRO A 53 -5.00 16.78 -24.83
C PRO A 53 -3.68 16.94 -25.58
N VAL A 54 -3.31 15.96 -26.42
CA VAL A 54 -2.08 16.02 -27.23
C VAL A 54 -2.22 17.07 -28.32
N GLY A 55 -3.36 17.10 -29.02
CA GLY A 55 -3.68 18.12 -30.00
C GLY A 55 -3.72 19.52 -29.41
N SER A 56 -4.24 19.67 -28.19
CA SER A 56 -4.23 20.93 -27.43
C SER A 56 -2.81 21.41 -27.11
N LEU A 57 -1.97 20.56 -26.49
CA LEU A 57 -0.57 20.89 -26.19
C LEU A 57 0.20 21.25 -27.47
N ARG A 58 0.01 20.46 -28.53
CA ARG A 58 0.61 20.73 -29.85
C ARG A 58 0.20 22.11 -30.35
N SER A 59 -1.07 22.47 -30.27
CA SER A 59 -1.58 23.75 -30.76
C SER A 59 -1.00 24.92 -29.97
N ALA A 60 -0.91 24.80 -28.64
CA ALA A 60 -0.29 25.79 -27.76
C ALA A 60 1.20 26.00 -28.09
N VAL A 61 1.96 24.92 -28.30
CA VAL A 61 3.38 25.01 -28.68
C VAL A 61 3.53 25.62 -30.08
N LEU A 62 2.73 25.18 -31.05
CA LEU A 62 2.76 25.70 -32.43
C LEU A 62 2.48 27.20 -32.53
N ALA A 63 1.64 27.74 -31.65
CA ALA A 63 1.37 29.17 -31.57
C ALA A 63 2.62 29.99 -31.17
N GLU A 64 3.55 29.37 -30.43
CA GLU A 64 4.82 29.98 -30.01
C GLU A 64 5.98 29.71 -30.97
N LEU A 65 5.86 28.76 -31.90
CA LEU A 65 6.93 28.45 -32.85
C LEU A 65 6.92 29.41 -34.05
N ARG A 66 8.11 29.83 -34.52
CA ARG A 66 8.22 30.53 -35.80
C ARG A 66 8.07 29.53 -36.95
N GLN A 67 6.93 29.58 -37.63
CA GLN A 67 6.55 28.60 -38.67
C GLN A 67 7.09 28.92 -40.07
N THR A 68 7.57 30.16 -40.29
CA THR A 68 7.98 30.68 -41.60
C THR A 68 9.49 30.63 -41.84
N ASP A 69 10.31 30.70 -40.78
CA ASP A 69 11.77 30.73 -40.85
C ASP A 69 12.38 29.49 -40.19
N LYS A 70 13.12 28.71 -40.99
CA LYS A 70 13.77 27.46 -40.57
C LYS A 70 14.94 27.69 -39.61
N SER A 71 15.46 28.91 -39.51
CA SER A 71 16.64 29.23 -38.71
C SER A 71 16.34 29.72 -37.29
N THR A 72 15.09 30.11 -37.02
CA THR A 72 14.69 30.78 -35.77
C THR A 72 13.46 30.14 -35.11
N ILE A 73 13.27 28.83 -35.33
CA ILE A 73 12.06 28.07 -34.94
C ILE A 73 11.67 28.28 -33.46
N PHE A 74 12.66 28.29 -32.56
CA PHE A 74 12.46 28.37 -31.11
C PHE A 74 12.69 29.76 -30.50
N ASP A 75 12.96 30.80 -31.29
CA ASP A 75 13.35 32.15 -30.82
C ASP A 75 12.34 32.80 -29.88
N ALA A 76 11.03 32.54 -30.06
CA ALA A 76 10.03 33.12 -29.19
C ALA A 76 10.16 32.58 -27.76
N ILE A 77 10.29 31.26 -27.62
CA ILE A 77 10.46 30.56 -26.35
C ILE A 77 11.83 30.91 -25.74
N ASP A 78 12.88 30.99 -26.54
CA ASP A 78 14.20 31.43 -26.08
C ASP A 78 14.16 32.86 -25.50
N ARG A 79 13.41 33.78 -26.13
CA ARG A 79 13.20 35.13 -25.57
C ARG A 79 12.43 35.10 -24.25
N ARG A 80 11.43 34.23 -24.09
CA ARG A 80 10.72 34.06 -22.79
C ARG A 80 11.69 33.57 -21.72
N LEU A 81 12.55 32.61 -22.05
CA LEU A 81 13.59 32.11 -21.16
C LEU A 81 14.60 33.21 -20.79
N ALA A 82 15.01 34.04 -21.74
CA ALA A 82 15.91 35.17 -21.50
C ALA A 82 15.30 36.24 -20.58
N ILE A 83 14.00 36.50 -20.69
CA ILE A 83 13.26 37.38 -19.77
C ILE A 83 13.22 36.76 -18.37
N TRP A 84 12.83 35.49 -18.26
CA TRP A 84 12.80 34.75 -16.99
C TRP A 84 14.16 34.74 -16.29
N ARG A 85 15.26 34.54 -17.03
CA ARG A 85 16.63 34.55 -16.48
C ARG A 85 17.00 35.87 -15.79
N ARG A 86 16.40 36.98 -16.22
CA ARG A 86 16.61 38.35 -15.69
C ARG A 86 15.64 38.70 -14.55
N GLY A 87 14.56 37.94 -14.38
CA GLY A 87 13.55 38.14 -13.35
C GLY A 87 13.73 37.24 -12.11
N PRO A 88 12.77 37.28 -11.18
CA PRO A 88 12.69 36.34 -10.06
C PRO A 88 12.54 34.90 -10.58
N ARG A 89 13.28 33.95 -9.99
CA ARG A 89 13.34 32.54 -10.44
C ARG A 89 12.50 31.60 -9.58
N ASP A 90 11.47 32.15 -8.95
CA ASP A 90 10.58 31.44 -8.02
C ASP A 90 9.67 30.44 -8.73
N LEU A 91 9.43 30.64 -10.03
CA LEU A 91 8.65 29.77 -10.89
C LEU A 91 9.54 29.00 -11.88
N ALA A 92 9.07 27.83 -12.30
CA ALA A 92 9.74 26.98 -13.28
C ALA A 92 10.02 27.76 -14.60
N PRO A 93 11.12 27.44 -15.31
CA PRO A 93 11.44 28.08 -16.58
C PRO A 93 10.28 27.97 -17.60
N PRO A 94 9.97 29.03 -18.38
CA PRO A 94 8.82 29.08 -19.28
C PRO A 94 9.05 28.32 -20.59
N CYS A 95 9.44 27.05 -20.49
CA CYS A 95 9.70 26.16 -21.61
C CYS A 95 9.06 24.77 -21.46
N LEU A 96 8.32 24.51 -20.37
CA LEU A 96 7.79 23.17 -20.06
C LEU A 96 6.89 22.59 -21.15
N PRO A 97 5.98 23.34 -21.79
CA PRO A 97 5.16 22.78 -22.87
C PRO A 97 6.00 22.27 -24.05
N LEU A 98 7.07 22.97 -24.41
CA LEU A 98 7.98 22.50 -25.46
C LEU A 98 8.76 21.26 -25.00
N LEU A 99 9.29 21.26 -23.78
CA LEU A 99 10.00 20.11 -23.23
C LEU A 99 9.08 18.88 -23.15
N ALA A 100 7.81 19.07 -22.77
CA ALA A 100 6.79 18.02 -22.75
C ALA A 100 6.59 17.37 -24.12
N VAL A 101 6.52 18.16 -25.19
CA VAL A 101 6.45 17.65 -26.58
C VAL A 101 7.69 16.82 -26.94
N THR A 102 8.88 17.20 -26.46
CA THR A 102 10.11 16.42 -26.69
C THR A 102 10.10 15.07 -25.96
N VAL A 103 9.56 15.02 -24.74
CA VAL A 103 9.39 13.75 -24.00
C VAL A 103 8.35 12.87 -24.68
N LEU A 104 7.21 13.42 -25.09
CA LEU A 104 6.14 12.69 -25.78
C LEU A 104 6.65 12.05 -27.09
N ALA A 105 7.47 12.75 -27.86
CA ALA A 105 8.13 12.20 -29.04
C ALA A 105 9.01 10.99 -28.71
N GLY A 106 9.77 11.08 -27.61
CA GLY A 106 10.61 9.98 -27.12
C GLY A 106 9.80 8.79 -26.60
N SER A 107 8.69 9.04 -25.91
CA SER A 107 7.79 8.00 -25.39
C SER A 107 7.15 7.20 -26.53
N ARG A 108 6.66 7.88 -27.57
CA ARG A 108 6.12 7.23 -28.78
C ARG A 108 7.17 6.40 -29.51
N MET A 109 8.38 6.93 -29.66
CA MET A 109 9.51 6.21 -30.27
C MET A 109 9.80 4.88 -29.55
N ARG A 110 9.74 4.89 -28.22
CA ARG A 110 9.97 3.70 -27.40
C ARG A 110 8.86 2.66 -27.52
N ASN A 111 7.60 3.10 -27.55
CA ASN A 111 6.45 2.19 -27.67
C ASN A 111 6.48 1.40 -28.98
N ASP A 112 7.06 1.97 -30.03
CA ASP A 112 7.24 1.31 -31.34
C ASP A 112 8.47 0.38 -31.40
N GLY A 113 9.28 0.32 -30.32
CA GLY A 113 10.46 -0.55 -30.24
C GLY A 113 11.72 -0.05 -30.97
N GLU A 114 11.72 1.18 -31.49
CA GLU A 114 12.87 1.77 -32.18
C GLU A 114 13.69 2.67 -31.24
N PHE A 115 15.00 2.45 -31.13
CA PHE A 115 15.89 3.29 -30.31
C PHE A 115 17.00 3.93 -31.16
N SER A 116 16.63 4.79 -32.11
CA SER A 116 17.61 5.50 -32.96
C SER A 116 17.34 6.99 -33.06
N GLN A 117 18.40 7.79 -33.23
CA GLN A 117 18.26 9.22 -33.51
C GLN A 117 17.44 9.49 -34.79
N ALA A 118 17.53 8.58 -35.76
CA ALA A 118 16.80 8.64 -37.02
C ALA A 118 15.27 8.50 -36.81
N ALA A 119 14.85 7.77 -35.77
CA ALA A 119 13.45 7.54 -35.41
C ALA A 119 12.84 8.69 -34.58
N TYR A 120 13.66 9.44 -33.83
CA TYR A 120 13.20 10.49 -32.92
C TYR A 120 12.68 11.75 -33.63
N TYR A 121 13.50 12.38 -34.48
CA TYR A 121 13.14 13.65 -35.12
C TYR A 121 11.89 13.60 -36.02
N PRO A 122 11.59 12.51 -36.75
CA PRO A 122 10.33 12.36 -37.47
C PRO A 122 9.10 12.38 -36.55
N ARG A 123 9.18 11.77 -35.36
CA ARG A 123 8.08 11.76 -34.36
C ARG A 123 7.92 13.11 -33.70
N LEU A 124 9.04 13.78 -33.42
CA LEU A 124 9.01 15.15 -32.94
C LEU A 124 8.41 16.11 -34.00
N LEU A 125 8.70 15.89 -35.28
CA LEU A 125 8.10 16.65 -36.38
C LEU A 125 6.59 16.43 -36.47
N SER A 126 6.09 15.20 -36.30
CA SER A 126 4.64 14.95 -36.35
C SER A 126 3.86 15.63 -35.22
N LEU A 127 4.53 15.92 -34.10
CA LEU A 127 4.00 16.72 -32.99
C LEU A 127 4.16 18.23 -33.19
N MET A 128 4.96 18.68 -34.15
CA MET A 128 5.22 20.10 -34.43
C MET A 128 4.80 20.52 -35.85
N THR A 129 3.91 19.75 -36.48
CA THR A 129 3.35 20.10 -37.80
C THR A 129 1.83 19.93 -37.82
N SER A 130 1.18 20.83 -38.57
CA SER A 130 -0.28 20.82 -38.83
C SER A 130 -0.58 20.78 -40.33
N GLY A 131 0.38 20.33 -41.15
CA GLY A 131 0.25 20.26 -42.61
C GLY A 131 0.51 21.58 -43.37
N SER A 132 0.47 22.74 -42.70
CA SER A 132 0.60 24.06 -43.35
C SER A 132 1.91 24.82 -43.07
N ASN A 133 2.83 24.25 -42.27
CA ASN A 133 4.07 24.94 -41.84
C ASN A 133 5.33 24.45 -42.57
N ASN A 134 6.36 25.29 -42.63
CA ASN A 134 7.64 24.98 -43.32
C ASN A 134 8.67 24.28 -42.43
N ILE A 135 8.24 23.77 -41.27
CA ILE A 135 9.13 23.10 -40.30
C ILE A 135 9.50 21.73 -40.84
N THR A 136 10.77 21.35 -40.72
CA THR A 136 11.29 20.05 -41.19
C THR A 136 12.08 19.37 -40.10
N ALA A 137 12.15 18.03 -40.11
CA ALA A 137 12.93 17.26 -39.14
C ALA A 137 14.41 17.70 -39.12
N ARG A 138 14.99 17.97 -40.30
CA ARG A 138 16.37 18.49 -40.43
C ARG A 138 16.53 19.89 -39.83
N GLY A 139 15.53 20.76 -40.00
CA GLY A 139 15.51 22.09 -39.38
C GLY A 139 15.47 22.00 -37.85
N ILE A 140 14.57 21.17 -37.31
CA ILE A 140 14.49 20.92 -35.87
C ILE A 140 15.82 20.38 -35.34
N GLN A 141 16.40 19.37 -36.00
CA GLN A 141 17.68 18.78 -35.61
C GLN A 141 18.84 19.80 -35.57
N LYS A 142 18.88 20.72 -36.54
CA LYS A 142 19.92 21.75 -36.63
C LYS A 142 19.85 22.74 -35.46
N HIS A 143 18.64 23.04 -34.98
CA HIS A 143 18.39 24.05 -33.94
C HIS A 143 18.05 23.45 -32.57
N PHE A 144 18.17 22.14 -32.41
CA PHE A 144 17.85 21.45 -31.15
C PHE A 144 18.79 21.81 -30.00
N ASP A 145 19.94 22.44 -30.28
CA ASP A 145 20.86 22.92 -29.24
C ASP A 145 20.17 23.93 -28.29
N LEU A 146 19.25 24.75 -28.79
CA LEU A 146 18.44 25.66 -27.95
C LEU A 146 17.51 24.89 -27.00
N VAL A 147 16.92 23.79 -27.49
CA VAL A 147 16.05 22.92 -26.68
C VAL A 147 16.87 22.16 -25.64
N ALA A 148 18.08 21.73 -25.98
CA ALA A 148 19.02 21.14 -25.04
C ALA A 148 19.44 22.15 -23.95
N GLU A 149 19.67 23.42 -24.31
CA GLU A 149 19.91 24.49 -23.34
C GLU A 149 18.71 24.70 -22.40
N MET A 150 17.48 24.64 -22.93
CA MET A 150 16.27 24.70 -22.10
C MET A 150 16.19 23.56 -21.08
N TRP A 151 16.57 22.34 -21.46
CA TRP A 151 16.69 21.21 -20.53
C TRP A 151 17.74 21.46 -19.45
N GLN A 152 18.91 22.00 -19.81
CA GLN A 152 19.95 22.36 -18.84
C GLN A 152 19.51 23.46 -17.87
N VAL A 153 18.71 24.43 -18.35
CA VAL A 153 18.15 25.47 -17.48
C VAL A 153 17.15 24.88 -16.50
N LEU A 154 16.29 23.97 -16.97
CA LEU A 154 15.36 23.27 -16.10
C LEU A 154 16.09 22.43 -15.05
N ASP A 155 17.10 21.67 -15.45
CA ASP A 155 17.94 20.86 -14.56
C ASP A 155 18.56 21.70 -13.44
N LYS A 156 19.25 22.80 -13.80
CA LYS A 156 19.83 23.73 -12.83
C LYS A 156 18.80 24.40 -11.93
N TRP A 157 17.61 24.68 -12.46
CA TRP A 157 16.53 25.26 -11.65
C TRP A 157 16.00 24.26 -10.63
N ILE A 158 15.82 22.98 -11.01
CA ILE A 158 15.43 21.92 -10.07
C ILE A 158 16.52 21.74 -9.01
N GLU A 159 17.80 21.64 -9.41
CA GLU A 159 18.92 21.52 -8.47
C GLU A 159 19.00 22.69 -7.48
N SER A 160 18.75 23.92 -7.94
CA SER A 160 18.73 25.11 -7.08
C SER A 160 17.56 25.13 -6.09
N ASN A 161 16.54 24.30 -6.30
CA ASN A 161 15.33 24.18 -5.48
C ASN A 161 15.15 22.75 -4.91
N GLN A 162 16.23 21.96 -4.87
CA GLN A 162 16.17 20.53 -4.48
C GLN A 162 15.58 20.32 -3.08
N ASP A 163 15.77 21.27 -2.16
CA ASP A 163 15.25 21.20 -0.79
C ASP A 163 13.71 21.24 -0.73
N PHE A 164 13.04 21.60 -1.83
CA PHE A 164 11.59 21.67 -1.93
C PHE A 164 11.00 20.73 -2.99
N LEU A 165 11.78 20.45 -4.04
CA LEU A 165 11.36 19.69 -5.23
C LEU A 165 11.97 18.29 -5.33
N GLY A 166 13.06 18.03 -4.63
CA GLY A 166 13.90 16.85 -4.78
C GLY A 166 14.89 16.94 -5.94
N SER A 167 15.73 15.91 -6.09
CA SER A 167 16.84 15.91 -7.04
C SER A 167 16.40 15.75 -8.49
N SER A 168 17.02 16.45 -9.43
CA SER A 168 16.68 16.32 -10.86
C SER A 168 17.08 14.96 -11.42
N THR A 169 16.24 14.27 -12.21
CA THR A 169 16.68 13.08 -12.97
C THR A 169 17.10 13.39 -14.40
N ILE A 170 17.20 14.67 -14.76
CA ILE A 170 17.59 15.10 -16.11
C ILE A 170 19.05 14.73 -16.36
N TYR A 171 19.28 13.99 -17.44
CA TYR A 171 20.63 13.54 -17.79
C TYR A 171 20.77 13.25 -19.29
N PRO A 172 21.75 13.86 -20.00
CA PRO A 172 21.90 13.64 -21.44
C PRO A 172 22.60 12.32 -21.80
N GLY A 173 23.38 11.75 -20.89
CA GLY A 173 24.32 10.67 -21.22
C GLY A 173 25.19 11.00 -22.42
N ASN A 174 25.49 9.99 -23.24
CA ASN A 174 26.30 10.16 -24.45
C ASN A 174 25.53 10.85 -25.60
N TYR A 175 24.25 11.13 -25.41
CA TYR A 175 23.39 11.76 -26.42
C TYR A 175 23.20 13.24 -26.07
N SER A 176 24.18 14.08 -26.40
CA SER A 176 24.22 15.50 -26.00
C SER A 176 22.97 16.33 -26.30
N ARG A 177 22.17 15.94 -27.31
CA ARG A 177 20.93 16.63 -27.71
C ARG A 177 19.68 15.91 -27.23
N ILE A 178 19.37 14.78 -27.84
CA ILE A 178 18.12 14.05 -27.56
C ILE A 178 18.18 13.22 -26.28
N GLY A 179 19.35 13.12 -25.64
CA GLY A 179 19.50 12.36 -24.40
C GLY A 179 18.67 12.91 -23.25
N TYR A 180 18.54 14.24 -23.15
CA TYR A 180 17.71 14.86 -22.12
C TYR A 180 16.26 14.36 -22.17
N PRO A 181 15.49 14.52 -23.27
CA PRO A 181 14.13 14.01 -23.31
C PRO A 181 14.07 12.49 -23.18
N LEU A 182 15.01 11.74 -23.77
CA LEU A 182 15.03 10.28 -23.65
C LEU A 182 15.28 9.79 -22.22
N SER A 183 16.04 10.52 -21.40
CA SER A 183 16.24 10.18 -19.98
C SER A 183 14.95 10.24 -19.19
N GLN A 184 14.06 11.14 -19.59
CA GLN A 184 12.77 11.30 -18.95
C GLN A 184 11.74 10.29 -19.45
N THR A 185 12.02 9.52 -20.51
CA THR A 185 11.09 8.47 -20.96
C THR A 185 11.38 7.13 -20.31
N LEU A 186 12.57 6.88 -19.78
CA LEU A 186 13.02 5.53 -19.40
C LEU A 186 12.13 4.80 -18.41
N MET A 187 11.53 5.51 -17.46
CA MET A 187 10.71 4.93 -16.40
C MET A 187 9.51 5.84 -16.12
N LYS A 188 8.35 5.24 -15.85
CA LYS A 188 7.19 5.98 -15.33
C LYS A 188 7.44 6.35 -13.86
N ALA A 189 6.68 7.31 -13.33
CA ALA A 189 6.69 7.61 -11.88
C ALA A 189 6.49 6.34 -11.03
N SER A 190 5.53 5.49 -11.42
CA SER A 190 5.26 4.23 -10.73
C SER A 190 6.40 3.20 -10.84
N ASP A 191 7.17 3.22 -11.93
CA ASP A 191 8.34 2.35 -12.08
C ASP A 191 9.46 2.81 -11.13
N ARG A 192 9.67 4.13 -11.02
CA ARG A 192 10.64 4.68 -10.09
C ARG A 192 10.29 4.39 -8.64
N GLU A 193 9.05 4.59 -8.23
CA GLU A 193 8.63 4.27 -6.85
C GLU A 193 8.96 2.82 -6.48
N ARG A 194 8.85 1.90 -7.44
CA ARG A 194 9.23 0.50 -7.22
C ARG A 194 10.75 0.32 -7.23
N LEU A 195 11.46 1.04 -8.09
CA LEU A 195 12.92 1.02 -8.14
C LEU A 195 13.55 1.58 -6.86
N SER A 196 12.96 2.61 -6.24
CA SER A 196 13.44 3.16 -4.97
C SER A 196 13.31 2.16 -3.82
N ILE A 197 12.26 1.30 -3.81
CA ILE A 197 12.17 0.18 -2.86
C ILE A 197 13.37 -0.76 -3.00
N PHE A 198 13.76 -1.08 -4.23
CA PHE A 198 14.94 -1.92 -4.48
C PHE A 198 16.22 -1.25 -3.97
N LEU A 199 16.40 0.04 -4.24
CA LEU A 199 17.58 0.79 -3.81
C LEU A 199 17.64 0.96 -2.28
N GLN A 200 16.53 1.31 -1.62
CA GLN A 200 16.43 1.45 -0.16
C GLN A 200 16.69 0.13 0.58
N ARG A 201 16.10 -0.97 0.10
CA ARG A 201 16.25 -2.29 0.75
C ARG A 201 17.64 -2.87 0.59
N ARG A 202 18.32 -2.51 -0.48
CA ARG A 202 19.67 -3.02 -0.70
C ARG A 202 20.69 -2.41 0.23
N ARG A 203 20.36 -1.33 0.99
CA ARG A 203 21.32 -0.47 1.69
C ARG A 203 22.63 -0.57 0.94
N VAL A 204 22.63 -0.14 -0.34
CA VAL A 204 23.85 -0.18 -1.16
C VAL A 204 24.87 0.48 -0.27
N ASP A 205 25.73 -0.34 0.34
CA ASP A 205 26.56 0.14 1.43
C ASP A 205 27.27 1.30 0.80
N GLN A 206 27.07 2.52 1.31
CA GLN A 206 27.71 3.69 0.71
C GLN A 206 29.24 3.52 0.72
N ALA A 207 29.75 2.53 1.48
CA ALA A 207 31.12 2.03 1.47
C ALA A 207 31.50 1.15 0.24
N SER A 208 30.54 0.51 -0.44
CA SER A 208 30.75 -0.30 -1.63
C SER A 208 30.37 0.48 -2.90
N LYS A 209 31.38 1.00 -3.59
CA LYS A 209 31.30 1.56 -4.96
C LYS A 209 30.82 0.49 -5.95
N SER A 210 29.54 0.12 -5.89
CA SER A 210 28.94 -0.85 -6.79
C SER A 210 28.96 -0.29 -8.20
N SER A 211 29.62 -0.97 -9.14
CA SER A 211 29.67 -0.49 -10.52
C SER A 211 28.26 -0.41 -11.12
N PRO A 212 27.98 0.52 -12.05
CA PRO A 212 26.66 0.64 -12.67
C PRO A 212 26.18 -0.69 -13.28
N GLN A 213 27.12 -1.45 -13.86
CA GLN A 213 26.86 -2.78 -14.42
C GLN A 213 26.50 -3.81 -13.34
N HIS A 214 27.11 -3.72 -12.16
CA HIS A 214 26.74 -4.56 -11.02
C HIS A 214 25.32 -4.22 -10.56
N LEU A 215 24.97 -2.95 -10.37
CA LEU A 215 23.60 -2.52 -10.03
C LEU A 215 22.57 -2.99 -11.06
N LEU A 216 22.87 -2.93 -12.35
CA LEU A 216 21.99 -3.43 -13.40
C LEU A 216 21.85 -4.97 -13.36
N ALA A 217 22.93 -5.70 -13.07
CA ALA A 217 22.87 -7.15 -12.89
C ALA A 217 22.01 -7.53 -11.68
N LEU A 218 22.19 -6.81 -10.56
CA LEU A 218 21.36 -6.95 -9.36
C LEU A 218 19.89 -6.66 -9.67
N LEU A 219 19.62 -5.59 -10.42
CA LEU A 219 18.27 -5.21 -10.83
C LEU A 219 17.63 -6.27 -11.73
N ARG A 220 18.37 -6.82 -12.70
CA ARG A 220 17.90 -7.90 -13.60
C ARG A 220 17.52 -9.15 -12.82
N LEU A 221 18.34 -9.53 -11.84
CA LEU A 221 18.07 -10.67 -10.99
C LEU A 221 16.84 -10.43 -10.11
N TRP A 222 16.65 -9.21 -9.62
CA TRP A 222 15.44 -8.82 -8.89
C TRP A 222 14.18 -8.83 -9.78
N LEU A 223 14.31 -8.39 -11.04
CA LEU A 223 13.25 -8.34 -12.05
C LEU A 223 13.06 -9.65 -12.85
N HIS A 224 13.48 -10.80 -12.31
CA HIS A 224 13.10 -12.11 -12.87
C HIS A 224 11.57 -12.33 -12.86
N LYS A 225 10.86 -11.58 -12.02
CA LYS A 225 9.39 -11.40 -12.02
C LYS A 225 9.05 -9.92 -12.24
N PRO A 226 7.90 -9.60 -12.86
CA PRO A 226 7.55 -8.23 -13.24
C PRO A 226 7.33 -7.26 -12.07
N ARG A 227 6.95 -7.74 -10.86
CA ARG A 227 6.83 -6.96 -9.61
C ARG A 227 6.08 -5.62 -9.74
N GLY A 228 5.13 -5.53 -10.67
CA GLY A 228 4.33 -4.33 -10.95
C GLY A 228 5.02 -3.24 -11.79
N PHE A 229 6.24 -3.47 -12.27
CA PHE A 229 6.89 -2.57 -13.23
C PHE A 229 6.19 -2.58 -14.58
N SER A 230 6.24 -1.46 -15.29
CA SER A 230 5.74 -1.33 -16.64
C SER A 230 6.48 -2.29 -17.57
N LYS A 231 5.74 -2.84 -18.55
CA LYS A 231 6.32 -3.72 -19.57
C LYS A 231 7.48 -3.05 -20.31
N ALA A 232 7.36 -1.75 -20.58
CA ALA A 232 8.41 -0.97 -21.24
C ALA A 232 9.70 -0.91 -20.42
N PHE A 233 9.61 -0.71 -19.10
CA PHE A 233 10.77 -0.72 -18.21
C PHE A 233 11.37 -2.12 -18.09
N LEU A 234 10.55 -3.16 -17.96
CA LEU A 234 11.02 -4.55 -17.91
C LEU A 234 11.75 -4.95 -19.20
N ASP A 235 11.18 -4.64 -20.35
CA ASP A 235 11.80 -4.86 -21.66
C ASP A 235 13.13 -4.10 -21.77
N LEU A 236 13.18 -2.84 -21.30
CA LEU A 236 14.40 -2.04 -21.29
C LEU A 236 15.50 -2.68 -20.42
N VAL A 237 15.17 -3.14 -19.21
CA VAL A 237 16.15 -3.75 -18.31
C VAL A 237 16.63 -5.12 -18.83
N GLN A 238 15.72 -5.94 -19.35
CA GLN A 238 16.05 -7.28 -19.84
C GLN A 238 16.77 -7.27 -21.19
N LYS A 239 16.27 -6.51 -22.17
CA LYS A 239 16.82 -6.48 -23.55
C LYS A 239 17.93 -5.43 -23.72
N GLY A 240 17.90 -4.35 -22.94
CA GLY A 240 18.81 -3.20 -23.06
C GLY A 240 20.16 -3.39 -22.38
N SER A 241 20.85 -4.50 -22.63
CA SER A 241 22.20 -4.76 -22.11
C SER A 241 23.14 -3.59 -22.35
N GLY A 242 23.48 -2.88 -21.27
CA GLY A 242 24.42 -1.76 -21.31
C GLY A 242 23.85 -0.45 -21.87
N ASN A 243 22.52 -0.22 -21.83
CA ASN A 243 21.98 1.09 -22.15
C ASN A 243 22.60 2.15 -21.20
N PRO A 244 23.48 3.03 -21.71
CA PRO A 244 24.26 3.95 -20.87
C PRO A 244 23.38 4.97 -20.15
N LEU A 245 22.20 5.25 -20.72
CA LEU A 245 21.27 6.22 -20.21
C LEU A 245 20.42 5.61 -19.07
N LEU A 246 20.08 4.31 -19.16
CA LEU A 246 19.48 3.57 -18.03
C LEU A 246 20.46 3.44 -16.87
N LEU A 247 21.71 3.08 -17.15
CA LEU A 247 22.75 2.96 -16.14
C LEU A 247 22.95 4.28 -15.39
N ALA A 248 23.03 5.39 -16.12
CA ALA A 248 23.21 6.70 -15.51
C ALA A 248 22.02 7.10 -14.63
N VAL A 249 20.78 6.86 -15.06
CA VAL A 249 19.59 7.15 -14.24
C VAL A 249 19.55 6.27 -12.99
N ILE A 250 19.88 4.98 -13.09
CA ILE A 250 19.93 4.09 -11.91
C ILE A 250 20.98 4.57 -10.90
N VAL A 251 22.18 4.96 -11.37
CA VAL A 251 23.26 5.47 -10.51
C VAL A 251 22.82 6.76 -9.82
N LYS A 252 22.27 7.72 -10.58
CA LYS A 252 21.77 8.98 -10.05
C LYS A 252 20.72 8.75 -8.96
N LEU A 253 19.73 7.88 -9.23
CA LEU A 253 18.71 7.52 -8.25
C LEU A 253 19.26 6.78 -7.02
N ALA A 254 20.37 6.06 -7.15
CA ALA A 254 21.03 5.35 -6.04
C ALA A 254 21.85 6.29 -5.16
N GLU A 255 22.56 7.25 -5.76
CA GLU A 255 23.33 8.30 -5.07
C GLU A 255 22.42 9.26 -4.31
N GLU A 256 21.25 9.54 -4.87
CA GLU A 256 20.24 10.46 -4.31
C GLU A 256 19.30 9.78 -3.31
N GLN A 257 19.45 8.47 -3.03
CA GLN A 257 18.64 7.85 -1.97
C GLN A 257 19.02 8.47 -0.63
N PRO A 258 18.06 9.06 0.10
CA PRO A 258 18.33 9.64 1.39
C PRO A 258 18.79 8.55 2.34
N SER A 259 20.02 8.70 2.85
CA SER A 259 20.50 7.98 4.03
C SER A 259 19.72 8.52 5.22
N ASP A 260 18.61 7.86 5.57
CA ASP A 260 17.72 8.23 6.68
C ASP A 260 17.30 9.72 6.67
N PHE A 261 16.10 10.01 6.16
CA PHE A 261 15.51 11.34 6.18
C PHE A 261 15.75 12.07 7.51
N PRO A 262 16.43 13.23 7.51
CA PRO A 262 16.36 14.11 8.67
C PRO A 262 14.92 14.62 8.71
N VAL A 263 14.15 14.05 9.63
CA VAL A 263 12.92 14.67 10.13
C VAL A 263 13.23 16.14 10.36
N VAL A 264 12.57 17.04 9.63
CA VAL A 264 12.60 18.48 9.95
C VAL A 264 12.33 18.59 11.43
N GLU A 265 13.27 19.18 12.19
CA GLU A 265 13.22 19.24 13.65
C GLU A 265 11.78 19.56 14.14
N GLY A 266 11.17 18.61 14.86
CA GLY A 266 9.87 18.79 15.50
C GLY A 266 8.66 18.06 14.88
N ARG A 267 8.78 17.42 13.70
CA ARG A 267 7.68 16.60 13.14
C ARG A 267 7.79 15.12 13.52
N VAL A 268 6.66 14.43 13.66
CA VAL A 268 6.60 12.98 13.90
C VAL A 268 6.25 12.27 12.59
N ARG A 269 6.91 11.15 12.31
CA ARG A 269 6.54 10.29 11.18
C ARG A 269 5.52 9.25 11.63
N LEU A 270 4.44 9.15 10.87
CA LEU A 270 3.39 8.16 11.02
C LEU A 270 3.34 7.28 9.77
N ASP A 271 3.09 5.99 9.95
CA ASP A 271 2.91 5.07 8.82
C ASP A 271 1.42 4.77 8.64
N LEU A 272 0.95 4.81 7.39
CA LEU A 272 -0.39 4.37 7.03
C LEU A 272 -0.43 2.83 7.01
N GLY A 273 -1.21 2.27 7.94
CA GLY A 273 -1.36 0.83 8.13
C GLY A 273 -2.59 0.26 7.43
N LEU A 274 -2.50 -1.00 7.02
CA LEU A 274 -3.62 -1.75 6.45
C LEU A 274 -4.41 -2.43 7.57
N CYS A 275 -5.73 -2.28 7.55
CA CYS A 275 -6.65 -2.99 8.43
C CYS A 275 -7.53 -3.94 7.62
N ILE A 276 -7.61 -5.21 8.02
CA ILE A 276 -8.51 -6.20 7.42
C ILE A 276 -9.44 -6.75 8.50
N ASP A 277 -10.73 -6.77 8.19
CA ASP A 277 -11.69 -7.57 8.93
C ASP A 277 -12.12 -8.77 8.05
N PRO A 278 -11.61 -9.98 8.34
CA PRO A 278 -11.92 -11.17 7.53
C PRO A 278 -13.35 -11.68 7.72
N GLU A 279 -14.08 -11.19 8.73
CA GLU A 279 -15.51 -11.48 8.89
C GLU A 279 -16.36 -10.55 8.02
N ASP A 280 -16.06 -9.25 8.06
CA ASP A 280 -16.79 -8.24 7.28
C ASP A 280 -16.34 -8.15 5.83
N TRP A 281 -15.28 -8.88 5.47
CA TRP A 281 -14.60 -8.79 4.18
C TRP A 281 -14.24 -7.34 3.84
N SER A 282 -13.94 -6.58 4.88
CA SER A 282 -13.73 -5.15 4.78
C SER A 282 -12.26 -4.82 4.92
N VAL A 283 -11.88 -3.78 4.21
CA VAL A 283 -10.54 -3.24 4.26
C VAL A 283 -10.63 -1.74 4.48
N SER A 284 -9.75 -1.25 5.34
CA SER A 284 -9.59 0.17 5.57
C SER A 284 -8.12 0.50 5.80
N TRP A 285 -7.76 1.76 5.56
CA TRP A 285 -6.50 2.29 6.07
C TRP A 285 -6.69 2.80 7.50
N VAL A 286 -5.65 2.65 8.30
CA VAL A 286 -5.59 3.17 9.67
C VAL A 286 -4.27 3.88 9.91
N ILE A 287 -4.23 4.78 10.88
CA ILE A 287 -3.00 5.44 11.32
C ILE A 287 -2.80 5.09 12.79
N PRO A 288 -1.74 4.33 13.17
CA PRO A 288 -1.47 4.02 14.56
C PRO A 288 -1.24 5.28 15.40
N VAL A 289 -1.74 5.27 16.64
CA VAL A 289 -1.56 6.38 17.59
C VAL A 289 -0.09 6.54 17.94
N HIS A 290 0.39 7.78 17.93
CA HIS A 290 1.73 8.13 18.38
C HIS A 290 1.67 8.90 19.71
N PRO A 291 2.47 8.54 20.74
CA PRO A 291 2.36 9.10 22.10
C PRO A 291 2.54 10.62 22.23
N ARG A 292 3.12 11.27 21.21
CA ARG A 292 3.42 12.71 21.21
C ARG A 292 2.43 13.55 20.39
N LEU A 293 1.37 12.94 19.86
CA LEU A 293 0.44 13.60 18.95
C LEU A 293 -0.99 13.24 19.30
N THR A 294 -1.76 14.24 19.74
CA THR A 294 -3.17 14.08 20.14
C THR A 294 -4.13 14.43 19.01
N THR A 295 -3.79 15.39 18.15
CA THR A 295 -4.57 15.74 16.97
C THR A 295 -3.70 16.40 15.91
N GLN A 296 -4.05 16.20 14.64
CA GLN A 296 -3.37 16.82 13.52
C GLN A 296 -4.30 16.96 12.31
N ARG A 297 -4.21 18.11 11.64
CA ARG A 297 -4.74 18.27 10.29
C ARG A 297 -3.65 17.94 9.28
N LEU A 298 -3.95 17.05 8.35
CA LEU A 298 -3.05 16.54 7.32
C LEU A 298 -3.59 16.97 5.97
N THR A 299 -2.72 17.45 5.09
CA THR A 299 -3.04 17.78 3.70
C THR A 299 -2.41 16.73 2.80
N THR A 300 -3.23 16.11 1.93
CA THR A 300 -2.77 15.11 0.99
C THR A 300 -2.23 15.78 -0.28
N GLY A 301 -1.48 15.03 -1.10
CA GLY A 301 -0.93 15.55 -2.37
C GLY A 301 -1.97 16.03 -3.40
N ASN A 302 -3.25 15.64 -3.26
CA ASN A 302 -4.31 16.12 -4.14
C ASN A 302 -5.05 17.38 -3.62
N GLY A 303 -4.59 17.93 -2.48
CA GLY A 303 -5.19 19.11 -1.84
C GLY A 303 -6.35 18.81 -0.89
N SER A 304 -6.78 17.55 -0.74
CA SER A 304 -7.74 17.17 0.29
C SER A 304 -7.10 17.24 1.68
N PHE A 305 -7.94 17.37 2.71
CA PHE A 305 -7.47 17.37 4.09
C PHE A 305 -8.14 16.26 4.90
N ILE A 306 -7.43 15.80 5.91
CA ILE A 306 -7.87 14.78 6.85
C ILE A 306 -7.48 15.26 8.25
N THR A 307 -8.42 15.26 9.18
CA THR A 307 -8.14 15.59 10.57
C THR A 307 -8.17 14.32 11.40
N ILE A 308 -7.02 13.99 11.99
CA ILE A 308 -6.87 12.85 12.90
C ILE A 308 -6.94 13.33 14.35
N LYS A 309 -7.57 12.52 15.21
CA LYS A 309 -7.68 12.77 16.65
C LYS A 309 -7.45 11.47 17.40
N GLU A 310 -6.67 11.54 18.47
CA GLU A 310 -6.45 10.40 19.36
C GLU A 310 -7.79 9.94 19.92
N PRO A 311 -8.11 8.64 19.79
CA PRO A 311 -9.40 8.12 20.23
C PRO A 311 -9.45 8.07 21.76
N GLU A 312 -10.66 7.99 22.31
CA GLU A 312 -10.82 7.70 23.74
C GLU A 312 -10.33 6.28 24.08
N TYR A 313 -10.59 5.33 23.17
CA TYR A 313 -10.18 3.92 23.27
C TYR A 313 -9.60 3.41 21.94
N GLY A 314 -8.55 2.60 21.99
CA GLY A 314 -7.94 1.97 20.80
C GLY A 314 -6.48 2.36 20.54
N THR A 315 -5.92 1.78 19.49
CA THR A 315 -4.52 1.92 19.05
C THR A 315 -4.36 2.69 17.74
N VAL A 316 -5.45 3.18 17.16
CA VAL A 316 -5.50 3.89 15.87
C VAL A 316 -6.22 5.23 16.02
N TYR A 317 -5.79 6.26 15.29
CA TYR A 317 -6.44 7.57 15.31
C TYR A 317 -7.87 7.51 14.73
N ASP A 318 -8.78 8.27 15.32
CA ASP A 318 -10.08 8.57 14.74
C ASP A 318 -9.95 9.62 13.64
N ILE A 319 -10.70 9.43 12.56
CA ILE A 319 -10.85 10.43 11.50
C ILE A 319 -12.07 11.27 11.86
N VAL A 320 -11.85 12.52 12.28
CA VAL A 320 -12.95 13.41 12.69
C VAL A 320 -13.41 14.31 11.56
N GLU A 321 -12.56 14.55 10.56
CA GLU A 321 -12.92 15.28 9.34
C GLU A 321 -12.18 14.73 8.13
N GLY A 322 -12.84 14.75 6.97
CA GLY A 322 -12.31 14.20 5.74
C GLY A 322 -12.37 12.67 5.70
N ALA A 323 -11.66 12.08 4.77
CA ALA A 323 -11.64 10.64 4.56
C ALA A 323 -10.25 10.17 4.16
N LEU A 324 -9.84 9.00 4.65
CA LEU A 324 -8.70 8.30 4.06
C LEU A 324 -9.02 7.86 2.63
N PRO A 325 -8.01 7.70 1.76
CA PRO A 325 -8.22 7.24 0.39
C PRO A 325 -8.81 5.83 0.36
N GLU A 326 -9.46 5.47 -0.74
CA GLU A 326 -9.93 4.10 -0.98
C GLU A 326 -8.78 3.08 -0.86
N SER A 327 -9.10 1.93 -0.26
CA SER A 327 -8.16 0.85 0.07
C SER A 327 -7.55 0.23 -1.18
N VAL A 328 -8.40 -0.15 -2.14
CA VAL A 328 -7.99 -0.93 -3.31
C VAL A 328 -7.05 -0.16 -4.25
N PRO A 329 -7.33 1.08 -4.67
CA PRO A 329 -6.43 1.84 -5.53
C PRO A 329 -5.10 2.16 -4.85
N LEU A 330 -5.12 2.37 -3.53
CA LEU A 330 -3.95 2.78 -2.79
C LEU A 330 -2.99 1.62 -2.51
N MET A 331 -3.43 0.34 -2.51
CA MET A 331 -2.55 -0.82 -2.27
C MET A 331 -1.27 -0.81 -3.12
N ASN A 332 -1.38 -0.38 -4.37
CA ASN A 332 -0.29 -0.37 -5.36
C ASN A 332 0.31 1.03 -5.63
N ARG A 333 0.05 2.01 -4.76
CA ARG A 333 0.59 3.39 -4.87
C ARG A 333 1.27 3.83 -3.57
N SER A 334 2.17 4.79 -3.64
CA SER A 334 2.60 5.54 -2.47
C SER A 334 1.46 6.44 -1.97
N PHE A 335 1.52 6.87 -0.71
CA PHE A 335 0.66 7.92 -0.18
C PHE A 335 1.44 8.77 0.80
N GLN A 336 1.20 10.08 0.75
CA GLN A 336 1.74 11.03 1.70
C GLN A 336 0.67 12.05 2.08
N ALA A 337 0.60 12.37 3.36
CA ALA A 337 -0.13 13.51 3.86
C ALA A 337 0.73 14.27 4.88
N VAL A 338 0.80 15.58 4.72
CA VAL A 338 1.70 16.45 5.48
C VAL A 338 0.86 17.34 6.40
N GLY A 339 1.26 17.42 7.66
CA GLY A 339 0.76 18.37 8.62
C GLY A 339 1.88 19.09 9.33
N ASP A 340 1.50 20.05 10.17
CA ASP A 340 2.41 20.94 10.90
C ASP A 340 3.37 20.16 11.81
N LYS A 341 2.84 19.14 12.52
CA LYS A 341 3.59 18.33 13.49
C LYS A 341 3.76 16.87 13.08
N ALA A 342 3.18 16.43 11.98
CA ALA A 342 3.28 15.05 11.55
C ALA A 342 3.29 14.88 10.03
N VAL A 343 3.93 13.82 9.57
CA VAL A 343 3.87 13.36 8.17
C VAL A 343 3.42 11.92 8.17
N VAL A 344 2.30 11.64 7.50
CA VAL A 344 1.80 10.28 7.26
C VAL A 344 2.36 9.79 5.94
N THR A 345 2.98 8.61 5.96
CA THR A 345 3.54 7.98 4.76
C THR A 345 3.02 6.56 4.58
N LYS A 346 2.73 6.17 3.34
CA LYS A 346 2.51 4.79 2.94
C LYS A 346 3.53 4.43 1.88
N LYS A 347 4.42 3.49 2.20
CA LYS A 347 5.35 2.92 1.22
C LYS A 347 4.69 1.78 0.46
N LEU A 348 5.15 1.57 -0.77
CA LEU A 348 4.84 0.36 -1.53
C LEU A 348 5.44 -0.85 -0.80
N ARG A 349 4.60 -1.85 -0.55
CA ARG A 349 5.00 -3.13 0.06
C ARG A 349 4.78 -4.24 -0.96
N GLN A 350 5.54 -5.32 -0.82
CA GLN A 350 5.36 -6.57 -1.60
C GLN A 350 4.65 -7.65 -0.77
N LEU A 351 4.64 -7.44 0.54
CA LEU A 351 4.03 -8.26 1.56
C LEU A 351 3.47 -7.33 2.63
N TRP A 352 2.23 -7.56 3.04
CA TRP A 352 1.70 -7.04 4.29
C TRP A 352 1.63 -8.16 5.30
N ILE A 353 2.15 -7.89 6.49
CA ILE A 353 2.02 -8.75 7.65
C ILE A 353 1.00 -8.06 8.54
N LEU A 354 -0.06 -8.76 8.92
CA LEU A 354 -1.07 -8.24 9.83
C LEU A 354 -1.19 -9.16 11.03
N ARG A 355 -1.49 -8.56 12.18
CA ARG A 355 -1.74 -9.26 13.44
C ARG A 355 -3.05 -8.76 14.03
N MET A 356 -3.74 -9.63 14.76
CA MET A 356 -4.90 -9.26 15.57
C MET A 356 -4.50 -8.17 16.58
N ASP A 357 -5.12 -7.01 16.47
CA ASP A 357 -5.01 -5.96 17.47
C ASP A 357 -5.99 -6.28 18.61
N PRO A 358 -5.49 -6.48 19.84
CA PRO A 358 -6.32 -6.93 20.94
C PRO A 358 -7.34 -5.87 21.36
N SER A 359 -7.13 -4.58 21.04
CA SER A 359 -8.00 -3.48 21.45
C SER A 359 -9.21 -3.27 20.53
N SER A 360 -9.05 -3.56 19.25
CA SER A 360 -10.09 -3.38 18.22
C SER A 360 -10.68 -4.69 17.73
N GLY A 361 -10.01 -5.83 17.98
CA GLY A 361 -10.40 -7.13 17.42
C GLY A 361 -10.28 -7.19 15.89
N ARG A 362 -9.50 -6.28 15.29
CA ARG A 362 -9.25 -6.20 13.84
C ARG A 362 -7.82 -6.60 13.53
N TRP A 363 -7.57 -7.06 12.30
CA TRP A 363 -6.20 -7.35 11.87
C TRP A 363 -5.53 -6.09 11.37
N LEU A 364 -4.48 -5.64 12.07
CA LEU A 364 -3.72 -4.44 11.73
C LEU A 364 -2.35 -4.79 11.19
N SER A 365 -1.89 -4.04 10.20
CA SER A 365 -0.56 -4.24 9.63
C SER A 365 0.53 -3.93 10.63
N VAL A 366 1.48 -4.84 10.73
CA VAL A 366 2.69 -4.73 11.54
C VAL A 366 3.93 -4.75 10.64
N SER A 367 5.08 -4.44 11.23
CA SER A 367 6.36 -4.41 10.52
C SER A 367 7.00 -5.79 10.40
N ASP A 368 6.71 -6.68 11.34
CA ASP A 368 7.46 -7.91 11.56
C ASP A 368 6.54 -9.07 11.92
N VAL A 369 6.98 -10.29 11.62
CA VAL A 369 6.36 -11.52 12.11
C VAL A 369 6.87 -11.80 13.52
N ILE A 370 5.96 -12.16 14.42
CA ILE A 370 6.32 -12.62 15.76
C ILE A 370 6.15 -14.15 15.84
N PRO A 371 7.20 -14.91 16.19
CA PRO A 371 7.08 -16.35 16.35
C PRO A 371 5.99 -16.72 17.36
N SER A 372 5.31 -17.84 17.12
CA SER A 372 4.18 -18.36 17.92
C SER A 372 2.92 -17.49 17.97
N GLU A 373 2.89 -16.38 17.24
CA GLU A 373 1.67 -15.59 17.03
C GLU A 373 1.05 -15.86 15.66
N GLN A 374 -0.28 -15.70 15.59
CA GLN A 374 -1.03 -15.82 14.34
C GLN A 374 -0.96 -14.53 13.53
N HIS A 375 -0.78 -14.68 12.23
CA HIS A 375 -0.65 -13.60 11.27
C HIS A 375 -1.57 -13.82 10.07
N LEU A 376 -2.03 -12.70 9.51
CA LEU A 376 -2.54 -12.61 8.14
C LEU A 376 -1.41 -12.12 7.25
N LEU A 377 -1.11 -12.84 6.16
CA LEU A 377 -0.13 -12.41 5.17
C LEU A 377 -0.84 -12.04 3.87
N VAL A 378 -0.61 -10.83 3.36
CA VAL A 378 -1.15 -10.37 2.08
C VAL A 378 0.00 -10.20 1.09
N VAL A 379 0.00 -11.01 0.03
CA VAL A 379 1.07 -11.05 -0.99
C VAL A 379 0.54 -10.83 -2.39
N GLN A 380 1.39 -10.37 -3.29
CA GLN A 380 1.03 -10.27 -4.70
C GLN A 380 0.78 -11.67 -5.28
N GLN A 381 -0.21 -11.79 -6.16
CA GLN A 381 -0.56 -13.06 -6.78
C GLN A 381 0.61 -13.71 -7.56
N SER A 382 1.53 -12.89 -8.08
CA SER A 382 2.76 -13.35 -8.74
C SER A 382 3.71 -14.10 -7.81
N ASP A 383 3.60 -13.91 -6.49
CA ASP A 383 4.50 -14.48 -5.50
C ASP A 383 3.86 -15.62 -4.69
N ASN A 384 2.66 -16.05 -5.10
CA ASN A 384 1.93 -17.14 -4.47
C ASN A 384 2.70 -18.46 -4.41
N ALA A 385 3.36 -18.87 -5.50
CA ALA A 385 4.08 -20.14 -5.54
C ALA A 385 5.27 -20.16 -4.56
N GLU A 386 5.91 -19.01 -4.40
CA GLU A 386 7.03 -18.83 -3.47
C GLU A 386 6.54 -18.78 -2.01
N MET A 387 5.42 -18.10 -1.75
CA MET A 387 4.77 -18.12 -0.43
C MET A 387 4.30 -19.53 -0.07
N ASP A 388 3.67 -20.25 -0.99
CA ASP A 388 3.19 -21.62 -0.76
C ASP A 388 4.34 -22.57 -0.39
N ASP A 389 5.47 -22.48 -1.11
CA ASP A 389 6.69 -23.24 -0.82
C ASP A 389 7.27 -22.87 0.55
N LEU A 390 7.39 -21.58 0.87
CA LEU A 390 7.89 -21.12 2.16
C LEU A 390 7.02 -21.59 3.33
N LEU A 391 5.71 -21.36 3.26
CA LEU A 391 4.81 -21.74 4.34
C LEU A 391 4.81 -23.26 4.55
N SER A 392 4.95 -24.05 3.49
CA SER A 392 5.03 -25.51 3.61
C SER A 392 6.27 -26.00 4.36
N LYS A 393 7.35 -25.22 4.35
CA LYS A 393 8.63 -25.54 5.00
C LYS A 393 8.74 -24.97 6.42
N SER A 394 8.13 -23.81 6.67
CA SER A 394 8.44 -23.00 7.86
C SER A 394 7.23 -22.66 8.74
N ALA A 395 6.00 -22.72 8.22
CA ALA A 395 4.81 -22.40 9.00
C ALA A 395 4.24 -23.63 9.71
N VAL A 396 3.56 -23.40 10.84
CA VAL A 396 2.74 -24.42 11.51
C VAL A 396 1.61 -24.84 10.60
N SER A 397 1.32 -26.13 10.51
CA SER A 397 0.20 -26.64 9.73
C SER A 397 -1.14 -26.08 10.23
N GLY A 398 -2.05 -25.79 9.29
CA GLY A 398 -3.36 -25.20 9.59
C GLY A 398 -3.60 -23.84 8.92
N TYR A 399 -2.54 -23.20 8.42
CA TYR A 399 -2.69 -22.03 7.55
C TYR A 399 -3.44 -22.39 6.27
N TRP A 400 -4.13 -21.41 5.70
CA TRP A 400 -4.85 -21.59 4.45
C TRP A 400 -4.87 -20.31 3.64
N LYS A 401 -5.02 -20.48 2.33
CA LYS A 401 -5.12 -19.36 1.40
C LYS A 401 -6.58 -18.99 1.20
N PHE A 402 -6.88 -17.73 1.41
CA PHE A 402 -8.18 -17.16 1.18
C PHE A 402 -8.61 -17.32 -0.29
N ARG A 403 -9.75 -17.98 -0.53
CA ARG A 403 -10.32 -18.18 -1.86
C ARG A 403 -11.38 -17.10 -2.12
N GLY A 404 -10.91 -15.94 -2.56
CA GLY A 404 -11.68 -14.75 -2.88
C GLY A 404 -10.73 -13.63 -3.31
N VAL A 405 -11.22 -12.62 -4.03
CA VAL A 405 -10.43 -11.45 -4.40
C VAL A 405 -10.75 -10.33 -3.41
N LEU A 406 -10.04 -10.28 -2.28
CA LEU A 406 -10.08 -9.13 -1.36
C LEU A 406 -9.45 -7.90 -2.02
N PHE A 407 -8.38 -8.12 -2.78
CA PHE A 407 -7.75 -7.09 -3.61
C PHE A 407 -7.39 -7.67 -4.98
N PRO A 408 -7.72 -6.98 -6.08
CA PRO A 408 -7.22 -7.35 -7.39
C PRO A 408 -5.68 -7.45 -7.39
N GLY A 409 -5.16 -8.61 -7.80
CA GLY A 409 -3.72 -8.85 -7.88
C GLY A 409 -3.04 -9.25 -6.56
N TRP A 410 -3.78 -9.39 -5.45
CA TRP A 410 -3.23 -9.92 -4.18
C TRP A 410 -3.92 -11.21 -3.74
N SER A 411 -3.27 -11.91 -2.82
CA SER A 411 -3.71 -13.13 -2.17
C SER A 411 -3.50 -13.00 -0.68
N VAL A 412 -4.44 -13.52 0.10
CA VAL A 412 -4.43 -13.45 1.56
C VAL A 412 -4.24 -14.86 2.12
N TYR A 413 -3.31 -15.00 3.05
CA TYR A 413 -3.02 -16.22 3.78
C TYR A 413 -3.42 -16.00 5.24
N VAL A 414 -4.20 -16.93 5.78
CA VAL A 414 -4.84 -16.84 7.09
C VAL A 414 -4.29 -17.92 8.01
N ASP A 415 -4.32 -17.67 9.31
CA ASP A 415 -3.83 -18.55 10.36
C ASP A 415 -2.34 -18.91 10.21
N VAL A 416 -1.54 -17.99 9.67
CA VAL A 416 -0.11 -18.21 9.48
C VAL A 416 0.61 -18.00 10.82
N SER A 417 1.31 -19.03 11.30
CA SER A 417 2.16 -18.92 12.48
C SER A 417 3.46 -19.68 12.26
N PHE A 418 4.54 -19.22 12.89
CA PHE A 418 5.88 -19.80 12.77
C PHE A 418 6.37 -20.25 14.14
N THR A 419 6.98 -21.43 14.24
CA THR A 419 7.52 -21.95 15.51
C THR A 419 8.87 -21.37 15.89
N GLY A 420 9.59 -20.77 14.95
CA GLY A 420 10.92 -20.19 15.15
C GLY A 420 11.28 -19.19 14.05
N PRO A 421 12.47 -18.57 14.13
CA PRO A 421 12.94 -17.64 13.12
C PRO A 421 13.08 -18.32 11.75
N ILE A 422 12.71 -17.59 10.70
CA ILE A 422 12.74 -18.09 9.32
C ILE A 422 14.21 -18.10 8.84
N GLY A 423 14.77 -19.30 8.67
CA GLY A 423 16.14 -19.50 8.19
C GLY A 423 16.28 -19.17 6.70
N LEU A 424 17.45 -18.69 6.28
CA LEU A 424 17.75 -18.54 4.86
C LEU A 424 18.05 -19.92 4.26
N SER A 425 17.47 -20.22 3.10
CA SER A 425 18.07 -21.24 2.24
C SER A 425 19.45 -20.73 1.77
N PRO A 426 20.54 -21.49 1.91
CA PRO A 426 21.88 -21.09 1.46
C PRO A 426 21.99 -20.91 -0.07
N THR A 427 20.94 -21.23 -0.83
CA THR A 427 20.82 -21.03 -2.28
C THR A 427 20.09 -19.74 -2.70
N GLY A 428 19.61 -18.92 -1.76
CA GLY A 428 18.72 -17.78 -2.06
C GLY A 428 19.42 -16.55 -2.62
N THR A 429 19.44 -16.40 -3.95
CA THR A 429 19.75 -15.15 -4.64
C THR A 429 18.50 -14.23 -4.66
N PHE A 430 18.64 -12.99 -4.17
CA PHE A 430 17.71 -11.85 -4.27
C PHE A 430 16.34 -11.97 -3.56
N ILE A 431 16.23 -11.36 -2.37
CA ILE A 431 14.99 -10.99 -1.67
C ILE A 431 13.82 -11.92 -2.00
N SER A 432 13.91 -13.13 -1.42
CA SER A 432 12.77 -14.01 -1.30
C SER A 432 11.78 -13.43 -0.29
N ILE A 433 10.52 -13.85 -0.34
CA ILE A 433 9.51 -13.57 0.70
C ILE A 433 10.07 -13.89 2.11
N GLU A 434 10.96 -14.88 2.21
CA GLU A 434 11.64 -15.26 3.45
C GLU A 434 12.39 -14.09 4.10
N GLU A 435 13.09 -13.26 3.32
CA GLU A 435 13.79 -12.08 3.85
C GLU A 435 12.82 -11.01 4.37
N LEU A 436 11.62 -10.89 3.79
CA LEU A 436 10.61 -9.92 4.20
C LEU A 436 9.86 -10.34 5.47
N LEU A 437 9.86 -11.64 5.80
CA LEU A 437 9.23 -12.18 7.01
C LEU A 437 10.21 -12.30 8.18
N LYS A 438 11.50 -12.00 7.97
CA LYS A 438 12.46 -11.99 9.08
C LYS A 438 12.08 -10.91 10.07
N PRO A 439 11.94 -11.22 11.37
CA PRO A 439 11.75 -10.21 12.38
C PRO A 439 12.96 -9.28 12.38
N ALA A 440 12.73 -7.97 12.46
CA ALA A 440 13.77 -7.00 12.74
C ALA A 440 14.53 -7.42 14.01
N SER A 441 15.87 -7.48 13.93
CA SER A 441 16.72 -7.84 15.06
C SER A 441 16.44 -6.88 16.23
N ASN A 442 15.71 -7.38 17.23
CA ASN A 442 15.38 -6.60 18.42
C ASN A 442 16.60 -6.57 19.33
N LEU A 443 17.39 -5.50 19.27
CA LEU A 443 18.56 -5.33 20.14
C LEU A 443 18.20 -5.01 21.61
N ARG A 444 16.91 -4.87 21.94
CA ARG A 444 16.43 -4.50 23.29
C ARG A 444 15.31 -5.42 23.78
N PRO A 445 15.30 -5.78 25.06
CA PRO A 445 14.24 -6.59 25.65
C PRO A 445 12.90 -5.82 25.68
N LYS A 446 11.78 -6.53 25.54
CA LYS A 446 10.42 -5.96 25.58
C LYS A 446 9.46 -6.87 26.34
N LEU A 447 8.45 -6.29 26.98
CA LEU A 447 7.32 -7.04 27.53
C LEU A 447 6.27 -7.25 26.43
N MET A 448 5.79 -8.48 26.28
CA MET A 448 4.88 -8.92 25.22
C MET A 448 3.80 -9.85 25.82
N ASN A 449 2.69 -10.08 25.13
CA ASN A 449 1.69 -11.12 25.50
C ASN A 449 1.01 -11.00 26.87
N GLY A 450 1.05 -9.84 27.53
CA GLY A 450 0.28 -9.59 28.74
C GLY A 450 -1.09 -9.00 28.47
N LEU A 451 -2.08 -9.31 29.30
CA LEU A 451 -3.40 -8.69 29.31
C LEU A 451 -3.30 -7.32 30.00
N GLU A 452 -3.01 -6.30 29.21
CA GLU A 452 -2.87 -4.93 29.70
C GLU A 452 -4.19 -4.36 30.24
N LEU A 453 -4.12 -3.80 31.45
CA LEU A 453 -5.15 -2.96 32.04
C LEU A 453 -4.82 -1.50 31.73
N ARG A 454 -5.77 -0.76 31.16
CA ARG A 454 -5.63 0.69 31.07
C ARG A 454 -5.85 1.30 32.44
N THR A 455 -4.82 1.94 32.98
CA THR A 455 -4.95 2.83 34.14
C THR A 455 -4.64 4.26 33.71
N VAL A 456 -5.13 5.24 34.47
CA VAL A 456 -4.89 6.68 34.25
C VAL A 456 -3.39 7.03 34.36
N VAL A 457 -2.54 6.10 34.80
CA VAL A 457 -1.14 6.32 35.19
C VAL A 457 -0.13 5.82 34.14
N GLY A 458 -0.57 5.20 33.04
CA GLY A 458 0.28 4.81 31.90
C GLY A 458 0.20 3.32 31.53
N GLY A 459 0.91 2.94 30.45
CA GLY A 459 1.01 1.57 29.95
C GLY A 459 1.94 0.70 30.80
N ARG A 460 1.76 -0.63 30.77
CA ARG A 460 2.41 -1.69 31.59
C ARG A 460 1.73 -2.04 32.92
N HIS A 461 0.41 -1.96 32.98
CA HIS A 461 -0.39 -2.57 34.04
C HIS A 461 -1.04 -3.82 33.47
N PHE A 462 -1.07 -4.93 34.18
CA PHE A 462 -1.52 -6.23 33.69
C PHE A 462 -2.47 -6.87 34.70
N LEU A 463 -3.43 -7.66 34.22
CA LEU A 463 -4.30 -8.44 35.09
C LEU A 463 -3.54 -9.68 35.62
N SER A 464 -3.76 -10.02 36.88
CA SER A 464 -3.27 -11.27 37.47
C SER A 464 -3.81 -12.48 36.70
N GLY A 465 -2.92 -13.40 36.33
CA GLY A 465 -3.18 -14.51 35.40
C GLY A 465 -3.05 -14.17 33.91
N GLY A 466 -2.81 -12.90 33.58
CA GLY A 466 -2.52 -12.39 32.24
C GLY A 466 -1.21 -11.60 32.20
N GLU A 467 -0.20 -12.02 32.95
CA GLU A 467 1.09 -11.34 33.03
C GLU A 467 1.88 -11.43 31.72
N PRO A 468 2.72 -10.42 31.41
CA PRO A 468 3.46 -10.40 30.14
C PRO A 468 4.60 -11.43 30.12
N ASP A 469 4.94 -11.88 28.92
CA ASP A 469 6.20 -12.56 28.61
C ASP A 469 7.31 -11.54 28.29
N LEU A 470 8.55 -11.96 28.41
CA LEU A 470 9.73 -11.15 28.08
C LEU A 470 10.29 -11.58 26.72
N GLN A 471 10.25 -10.70 25.72
CA GLN A 471 11.02 -10.90 24.50
C GLN A 471 12.50 -10.60 24.76
N LEU A 472 13.34 -11.59 24.49
CA LEU A 472 14.79 -11.51 24.64
C LEU A 472 15.41 -10.71 23.48
N PRO A 473 16.54 -10.02 23.70
CA PRO A 473 17.33 -9.45 22.62
C PRO A 473 17.75 -10.51 21.59
N ASP A 474 17.80 -10.11 20.32
CA ASP A 474 18.41 -10.86 19.22
C ASP A 474 19.78 -10.24 18.93
N ASP A 475 20.81 -10.73 19.62
CA ASP A 475 22.19 -10.25 19.50
C ASP A 475 23.11 -11.41 19.10
N PRO A 476 23.48 -11.54 17.81
CA PRO A 476 24.33 -12.63 17.35
C PRO A 476 25.76 -12.58 17.91
N SER A 477 26.16 -11.48 18.57
CA SER A 477 27.44 -11.37 19.27
C SER A 477 27.43 -11.97 20.68
N ARG A 478 26.25 -12.28 21.24
CA ARG A 478 26.07 -12.82 22.60
C ARG A 478 25.32 -14.14 22.56
N GLU A 479 25.92 -15.20 23.10
CA GLU A 479 25.28 -16.53 23.11
C GLU A 479 24.24 -16.67 24.23
N PHE A 480 24.46 -16.01 25.38
CA PHE A 480 23.57 -16.07 26.54
C PHE A 480 23.40 -14.70 27.21
N ILE A 481 22.22 -14.49 27.80
CA ILE A 481 21.82 -13.30 28.57
C ILE A 481 21.27 -13.71 29.93
N GLN A 482 21.46 -12.85 30.93
CA GLN A 482 21.00 -13.11 32.30
C GLN A 482 19.68 -12.39 32.58
N ILE A 483 18.68 -13.14 33.07
CA ILE A 483 17.36 -12.61 33.42
C ILE A 483 17.19 -12.61 34.94
N LEU A 484 16.78 -11.47 35.50
CA LEU A 484 16.56 -11.23 36.92
C LEU A 484 15.17 -10.63 37.13
N LEU A 485 14.25 -11.35 37.77
CA LEU A 485 12.91 -10.86 38.10
C LEU A 485 12.84 -10.51 39.59
N ASP A 486 12.48 -9.27 39.93
CA ASP A 486 12.37 -8.73 41.30
C ASP A 486 13.59 -9.00 42.19
N GLY A 487 14.79 -9.03 41.57
CA GLY A 487 16.02 -9.44 42.24
C GLY A 487 16.03 -10.90 42.73
N ARG A 488 15.04 -11.71 42.35
CA ARG A 488 14.78 -13.09 42.78
C ARG A 488 14.53 -14.04 41.61
N LEU A 489 15.54 -14.17 40.75
CA LEU A 489 15.79 -15.37 39.93
C LEU A 489 17.31 -15.51 39.80
N PRO A 490 18.01 -16.26 40.69
CA PRO A 490 19.44 -16.41 40.56
C PRO A 490 19.75 -17.45 39.46
N GLY A 491 20.00 -16.98 38.24
CA GLY A 491 20.80 -17.74 37.27
C GLY A 491 20.11 -18.28 36.01
N THR A 492 18.89 -17.85 35.68
CA THR A 492 18.28 -18.26 34.40
C THR A 492 19.01 -17.58 33.24
N ARG A 493 19.86 -18.36 32.56
CA ARG A 493 20.50 -17.97 31.29
C ARG A 493 19.59 -18.38 30.14
N ALA A 494 19.28 -17.43 29.27
CA ALA A 494 18.55 -17.70 28.04
C ALA A 494 19.40 -17.29 26.84
N MET A 495 19.11 -17.84 25.66
CA MET A 495 19.82 -17.47 24.43
C MET A 495 19.35 -16.09 23.95
N ALA A 496 20.28 -15.25 23.50
CA ALA A 496 19.97 -13.93 22.92
C ALA A 496 19.57 -14.04 21.44
N ASN A 497 18.48 -14.77 21.20
CA ASN A 497 18.02 -15.15 19.86
C ASN A 497 16.64 -14.57 19.50
N GLY A 498 16.19 -13.53 20.21
CA GLY A 498 14.89 -12.93 19.96
C GLY A 498 13.67 -13.70 20.51
N SER A 499 13.88 -14.84 21.16
CA SER A 499 12.80 -15.70 21.66
C SER A 499 12.02 -15.09 22.84
N LEU A 500 10.81 -15.60 23.08
CA LEU A 500 9.99 -15.23 24.22
C LEU A 500 10.36 -16.09 25.45
N PHE A 501 10.70 -15.41 26.53
CA PHE A 501 10.88 -15.99 27.86
C PHE A 501 9.60 -15.79 28.67
N PRO A 502 8.84 -16.86 28.97
CA PRO A 502 7.55 -16.72 29.64
C PRO A 502 7.71 -16.39 31.13
N LEU A 503 7.47 -15.13 31.50
CA LEU A 503 7.61 -14.70 32.91
C LEU A 503 6.58 -15.37 33.81
N ARG A 504 5.41 -15.76 33.27
CA ARG A 504 4.38 -16.54 33.97
C ARG A 504 4.88 -17.86 34.58
N LEU A 505 5.98 -18.43 34.05
CA LEU A 505 6.57 -19.65 34.62
C LEU A 505 7.42 -19.39 35.87
N ALA A 506 7.75 -18.12 36.16
CA ALA A 506 8.54 -17.74 37.33
C ALA A 506 7.74 -17.77 38.65
N GLY A 507 6.42 -17.94 38.58
CA GLY A 507 5.52 -18.06 39.74
C GLY A 507 4.37 -17.06 39.70
N PRO A 508 3.39 -17.18 40.61
CA PRO A 508 2.27 -16.25 40.67
C PRO A 508 2.76 -14.85 41.05
N PHE A 509 2.42 -13.86 40.23
CA PHE A 509 2.73 -12.47 40.51
C PHE A 509 1.78 -11.91 41.55
N THR A 510 2.33 -11.20 42.54
CA THR A 510 1.50 -10.50 43.54
C THR A 510 0.94 -9.22 42.96
N GLU A 511 -0.14 -8.70 43.51
CA GLU A 511 -0.60 -7.36 43.15
C GLU A 511 0.49 -6.31 43.50
N GLY A 512 0.88 -5.46 42.54
CA GLY A 512 1.92 -4.46 42.74
C GLY A 512 2.92 -4.33 41.58
N ASN A 513 4.02 -3.62 41.84
CA ASN A 513 5.10 -3.38 40.87
C ASN A 513 6.06 -4.57 40.83
N HIS A 514 6.50 -4.91 39.62
CA HIS A 514 7.46 -5.96 39.32
C HIS A 514 8.51 -5.42 38.34
N ALA A 515 9.76 -5.80 38.53
CA ALA A 515 10.88 -5.39 37.68
C ALA A 515 11.60 -6.62 37.11
N VAL A 516 11.70 -6.68 35.79
CA VAL A 516 12.53 -7.67 35.10
C VAL A 516 13.75 -6.99 34.51
N SER A 517 14.92 -7.53 34.84
CA SER A 517 16.24 -7.06 34.43
C SER A 517 16.81 -8.08 33.44
N VAL A 518 17.24 -7.61 32.28
CA VAL A 518 17.97 -8.37 31.27
C VAL A 518 19.29 -7.64 31.04
N ASP A 519 20.38 -8.20 31.56
CA ASP A 519 21.69 -7.53 31.65
C ASP A 519 21.55 -6.10 32.25
N ASP A 520 21.85 -5.05 31.47
CA ASP A 520 21.83 -3.64 31.88
C ASP A 520 20.46 -2.95 31.70
N VAL A 521 19.46 -3.66 31.16
CA VAL A 521 18.13 -3.08 30.87
C VAL A 521 17.10 -3.60 31.86
N THR A 522 16.47 -2.70 32.61
CA THR A 522 15.37 -3.01 33.53
C THR A 522 14.03 -2.55 32.95
N LEU A 523 13.05 -3.46 32.93
CA LEU A 523 11.67 -3.21 32.52
C LEU A 523 10.77 -3.38 33.75
N GLU A 524 10.00 -2.35 34.07
CA GLU A 524 9.00 -2.38 35.15
C GLU A 524 7.59 -2.62 34.60
N PHE A 525 6.78 -3.38 35.33
CA PHE A 525 5.37 -3.61 35.07
C PHE A 525 4.57 -3.83 36.35
N PHE A 526 3.26 -3.56 36.32
CA PHE A 526 2.37 -3.69 37.46
C PHE A 526 1.36 -4.82 37.23
N VAL A 527 1.06 -5.59 38.27
CA VAL A 527 0.02 -6.64 38.24
C VAL A 527 -1.13 -6.24 39.16
N HIS A 528 -2.38 -6.45 38.72
CA HIS A 528 -3.61 -6.10 39.46
C HIS A 528 -4.54 -7.30 39.57
N SER A 529 -5.18 -7.48 40.73
CA SER A 529 -6.09 -8.61 40.97
C SER A 529 -7.51 -8.41 40.42
N ARG A 530 -7.90 -7.17 40.07
CA ARG A 530 -9.22 -6.82 39.53
C ARG A 530 -9.11 -5.76 38.44
N GLY A 531 -9.69 -6.01 37.27
CA GLY A 531 -9.96 -4.97 36.28
C GLY A 531 -11.28 -4.28 36.60
N SER A 532 -11.30 -2.96 36.78
CA SER A 532 -12.58 -2.23 36.79
C SER A 532 -13.20 -2.33 35.40
N ALA A 533 -14.44 -2.81 35.34
CA ALA A 533 -15.22 -3.14 34.15
C ALA A 533 -14.94 -2.26 32.92
N ALA A 534 -14.22 -2.81 31.95
CA ALA A 534 -14.28 -2.34 30.57
C ALA A 534 -15.52 -2.98 29.94
N GLN A 535 -16.64 -2.25 29.91
CA GLN A 535 -17.72 -2.55 28.96
C GLN A 535 -17.30 -2.01 27.61
N TRP A 536 -17.22 -2.91 26.63
CA TRP A 536 -16.85 -2.59 25.26
C TRP A 536 -18.12 -2.21 24.50
N GLU A 537 -18.42 -0.93 24.42
CA GLU A 537 -19.27 -0.40 23.36
C GLU A 537 -18.33 0.18 22.29
N ALA A 538 -18.22 -0.54 21.17
CA ALA A 538 -17.49 -0.06 20.01
C ALA A 538 -18.33 1.00 19.31
N GLU A 539 -18.00 2.28 19.51
CA GLU A 539 -18.44 3.32 18.59
C GLU A 539 -17.82 3.05 17.22
N GLN A 540 -18.67 2.99 16.20
CA GLN A 540 -18.25 2.83 14.82
C GLN A 540 -17.59 4.13 14.37
N THR A 541 -16.26 4.17 14.34
CA THR A 541 -15.55 5.25 13.65
C THR A 541 -15.90 5.17 12.15
N GLU A 542 -16.47 6.25 11.61
CA GLU A 542 -16.70 6.43 10.17
C GLU A 542 -15.36 6.60 9.44
N SER A 543 -14.62 5.51 9.27
CA SER A 543 -13.67 5.42 8.15
C SER A 543 -14.47 5.15 6.87
N VAL A 544 -13.96 5.57 5.71
CA VAL A 544 -14.44 5.06 4.42
C VAL A 544 -14.10 3.57 4.38
N VAL A 545 -15.04 2.76 4.85
CA VAL A 545 -14.97 1.30 4.78
C VAL A 545 -15.38 0.94 3.37
N ASP A 546 -14.42 0.48 2.58
CA ASP A 546 -14.73 -0.12 1.30
C ASP A 546 -15.43 -1.46 1.58
N ARG A 547 -16.77 -1.44 1.64
CA ARG A 547 -17.56 -2.65 1.49
C ARG A 547 -17.41 -3.06 0.03
N LEU A 548 -16.65 -4.13 -0.20
CA LEU A 548 -16.37 -4.62 -1.54
C LEU A 548 -17.69 -4.82 -2.31
N PRO A 549 -17.85 -4.21 -3.50
CA PRO A 549 -18.99 -4.51 -4.36
C PRO A 549 -18.97 -6.00 -4.69
N SER A 550 -20.12 -6.64 -4.53
CA SER A 550 -20.37 -8.04 -4.89
C SER A 550 -20.34 -8.32 -6.41
N ASP A 551 -20.00 -7.34 -7.25
CA ASP A 551 -20.03 -7.48 -8.71
C ASP A 551 -18.72 -6.99 -9.36
N SER A 552 -17.97 -7.92 -9.95
CA SER A 552 -17.89 -8.07 -11.42
C SER A 552 -16.62 -8.80 -11.90
N ALA A 553 -16.85 -9.75 -12.82
CA ALA A 553 -15.99 -10.18 -13.93
C ALA A 553 -14.73 -11.04 -13.70
N TYR A 554 -14.31 -11.38 -12.48
CA TYR A 554 -13.25 -12.38 -12.28
C TYR A 554 -13.78 -13.59 -11.51
N GLY A 555 -13.79 -14.75 -12.16
CA GLY A 555 -14.47 -15.98 -11.73
C GLY A 555 -14.40 -16.23 -10.22
N ILE A 556 -15.55 -16.08 -9.56
CA ILE A 556 -15.74 -16.35 -8.14
C ILE A 556 -15.52 -17.85 -7.93
N ARG A 557 -14.37 -18.21 -7.35
CA ARG A 557 -14.13 -19.57 -6.85
C ARG A 557 -14.63 -19.67 -5.42
N ARG A 558 -15.40 -20.73 -5.13
CA ARG A 558 -16.02 -21.05 -3.85
C ARG A 558 -15.05 -20.85 -2.68
N ALA A 559 -15.41 -20.03 -1.69
CA ALA A 559 -14.77 -20.01 -0.39
C ALA A 559 -14.95 -21.40 0.25
N GLU A 560 -13.87 -22.05 0.69
CA GLU A 560 -13.94 -23.38 1.30
C GLU A 560 -14.32 -23.30 2.78
N PHE A 561 -14.02 -22.17 3.41
CA PHE A 561 -14.28 -21.91 4.83
C PHE A 561 -14.71 -20.46 5.07
N VAL A 562 -15.49 -20.25 6.13
CA VAL A 562 -15.84 -18.93 6.69
C VAL A 562 -15.45 -18.90 8.17
N LEU A 563 -15.00 -17.74 8.64
CA LEU A 563 -14.71 -17.48 10.05
C LEU A 563 -15.90 -16.79 10.70
N SER A 564 -16.24 -17.19 11.92
CA SER A 564 -17.26 -16.54 12.74
C SER A 564 -16.75 -16.38 14.17
N ARG A 565 -16.95 -15.22 14.79
CA ARG A 565 -16.66 -15.03 16.23
C ARG A 565 -17.62 -15.82 17.09
N ARG A 566 -17.08 -16.37 18.17
CA ARG A 566 -17.82 -16.99 19.27
C ARG A 566 -18.61 -15.94 20.03
N GLY A 567 -19.70 -16.35 20.65
CA GLY A 567 -20.53 -15.45 21.44
C GLY A 567 -21.96 -15.92 21.60
N LYS A 568 -22.76 -15.11 22.30
CA LYS A 568 -24.16 -15.41 22.56
C LYS A 568 -24.94 -15.57 21.25
N ASP A 569 -25.60 -16.72 21.11
CA ASP A 569 -26.40 -17.10 19.94
C ASP A 569 -25.62 -17.03 18.61
N ALA A 570 -24.30 -17.25 18.65
CA ALA A 570 -23.46 -17.22 17.47
C ALA A 570 -23.77 -18.40 16.54
N ALA A 571 -24.18 -18.10 15.31
CA ALA A 571 -24.43 -19.10 14.28
C ALA A 571 -24.02 -18.60 12.89
N VAL A 572 -23.75 -19.53 11.98
CA VAL A 572 -23.52 -19.27 10.56
C VAL A 572 -24.62 -19.95 9.76
N TRP A 573 -25.28 -19.18 8.90
CA TRP A 573 -26.34 -19.64 8.02
C TRP A 573 -25.81 -19.79 6.60
N PHE A 574 -26.04 -20.96 6.01
CA PHE A 574 -25.75 -21.28 4.62
C PHE A 574 -27.05 -21.34 3.84
N VAL A 575 -27.19 -20.53 2.81
CA VAL A 575 -28.38 -20.46 1.96
C VAL A 575 -28.03 -21.01 0.58
N SER A 576 -28.79 -22.01 0.11
CA SER A 576 -28.61 -22.58 -1.23
C SER A 576 -29.35 -21.76 -2.30
N PRO A 577 -29.02 -21.93 -3.60
CA PRO A 577 -29.82 -21.36 -4.69
C PRO A 577 -31.31 -21.77 -4.63
N SER A 578 -31.62 -22.93 -4.06
CA SER A 578 -32.99 -23.42 -3.88
C SER A 578 -33.75 -22.81 -2.70
N GLY A 579 -33.16 -21.85 -2.00
CA GLY A 579 -33.78 -21.20 -0.83
C GLY A 579 -33.75 -22.03 0.44
N LYS A 580 -33.18 -23.25 0.41
CA LYS A 580 -32.97 -24.06 1.61
C LYS A 580 -31.85 -23.47 2.45
N VAL A 581 -31.96 -23.64 3.77
CA VAL A 581 -31.00 -23.10 4.72
C VAL A 581 -30.42 -24.17 5.61
N ARG A 582 -29.14 -24.05 5.93
CA ARG A 582 -28.47 -24.85 6.96
C ARG A 582 -27.86 -23.90 7.99
N MET A 583 -28.12 -24.17 9.26
CA MET A 583 -27.51 -23.44 10.36
C MET A 583 -26.40 -24.27 10.99
N GLN A 584 -25.24 -23.67 11.17
CA GLN A 584 -24.18 -24.21 12.01
C GLN A 584 -24.04 -23.30 13.24
N GLY A 585 -24.36 -23.82 14.41
CA GLY A 585 -24.12 -23.11 15.68
C GLY A 585 -22.66 -23.21 16.11
N GLU A 586 -22.29 -22.37 17.07
CA GLU A 586 -20.97 -22.40 17.70
C GLU A 586 -20.61 -23.82 18.19
N PRO A 587 -19.44 -24.38 17.79
CA PRO A 587 -19.05 -25.73 18.16
C PRO A 587 -18.61 -25.76 19.63
N PRO A 588 -18.94 -26.85 20.36
CA PRO A 588 -18.57 -26.99 21.75
C PRO A 588 -17.05 -27.03 21.92
N ILE A 589 -16.55 -26.35 22.95
CA ILE A 589 -15.13 -26.34 23.29
C ILE A 589 -14.73 -27.71 23.85
N SER A 590 -13.55 -28.20 23.46
CA SER A 590 -13.07 -29.49 23.97
C SER A 590 -12.81 -29.40 25.47
N SER A 591 -13.28 -30.41 26.22
CA SER A 591 -13.08 -30.46 27.69
C SER A 591 -11.59 -30.48 28.09
N LEU A 592 -10.71 -30.92 27.19
CA LEU A 592 -9.25 -30.88 27.37
C LEU A 592 -8.72 -29.45 27.34
N SER A 593 -9.18 -28.62 26.40
CA SER A 593 -8.79 -27.22 26.25
C SER A 593 -9.17 -26.40 27.49
N THR A 594 -10.39 -26.62 28.00
CA THR A 594 -10.88 -25.96 29.22
C THR A 594 -10.09 -26.39 30.46
N ARG A 595 -9.71 -27.67 30.57
CA ARG A 595 -8.90 -28.17 31.71
C ARG A 595 -7.46 -27.68 31.71
N LEU A 596 -6.89 -27.44 30.53
CA LEU A 596 -5.50 -26.99 30.38
C LEU A 596 -5.38 -25.45 30.42
N GLY A 597 -6.49 -24.73 30.56
CA GLY A 597 -6.50 -23.27 30.66
C GLY A 597 -6.08 -22.56 29.37
N PHE A 598 -6.18 -23.22 28.21
CA PHE A 598 -5.91 -22.55 26.94
C PHE A 598 -6.97 -21.48 26.68
N PRO A 599 -6.57 -20.25 26.31
CA PRO A 599 -7.52 -19.20 25.97
C PRO A 599 -8.40 -19.65 24.81
N GLU A 600 -9.69 -19.39 24.93
CA GLU A 600 -10.67 -19.70 23.89
C GLU A 600 -10.32 -18.91 22.63
N SER A 601 -10.22 -19.58 21.49
CA SER A 601 -10.17 -18.86 20.21
C SER A 601 -11.47 -18.07 20.08
N TYR A 602 -11.38 -16.74 20.07
CA TYR A 602 -12.53 -15.84 19.92
C TYR A 602 -13.28 -16.05 18.59
N GLN A 603 -12.71 -16.80 17.66
CA GLN A 603 -13.31 -17.23 16.39
C GLN A 603 -13.35 -18.76 16.24
N TRP A 604 -14.24 -19.22 15.38
CA TRP A 604 -14.34 -20.59 14.93
C TRP A 604 -14.54 -20.64 13.40
N LYS A 605 -14.10 -21.75 12.81
CA LYS A 605 -14.05 -21.97 11.37
C LYS A 605 -15.13 -22.94 10.93
N VAL A 606 -15.83 -22.62 9.85
CA VAL A 606 -16.89 -23.46 9.28
C VAL A 606 -16.60 -23.75 7.83
N GLN A 607 -16.70 -25.02 7.44
CA GLN A 607 -16.61 -25.40 6.04
C GLN A 607 -17.88 -24.97 5.30
N VAL A 608 -17.71 -24.28 4.18
CA VAL A 608 -18.84 -23.84 3.36
C VAL A 608 -19.32 -25.02 2.51
N PRO A 609 -20.60 -25.44 2.62
CA PRO A 609 -21.16 -26.46 1.75
C PRO A 609 -21.09 -26.07 0.27
N THR A 610 -20.83 -27.03 -0.62
CA THR A 610 -20.64 -26.79 -2.05
C THR A 610 -21.87 -26.23 -2.78
N ASP A 611 -23.05 -26.37 -2.17
CA ASP A 611 -24.36 -25.93 -2.63
C ASP A 611 -24.78 -24.56 -2.06
N THR A 612 -23.86 -23.83 -1.45
CA THR A 612 -24.14 -22.51 -0.82
C THR A 612 -24.05 -21.38 -1.84
N ALA A 613 -25.12 -20.60 -1.95
CA ALA A 613 -25.15 -19.32 -2.66
C ALA A 613 -24.81 -18.13 -1.75
N TRP A 614 -25.27 -18.15 -0.50
CA TRP A 614 -25.03 -17.09 0.47
C TRP A 614 -24.62 -17.62 1.84
N VAL A 615 -23.75 -16.88 2.52
CA VAL A 615 -23.42 -17.09 3.93
C VAL A 615 -23.85 -15.86 4.73
N LEU A 616 -24.44 -16.08 5.90
CA LEU A 616 -24.83 -15.03 6.83
C LEU A 616 -24.34 -15.39 8.24
N ALA A 617 -23.98 -14.39 9.02
CA ALA A 617 -23.64 -14.57 10.44
C ALA A 617 -24.81 -14.11 11.31
N GLU A 618 -25.12 -14.89 12.35
CA GLU A 618 -26.05 -14.50 13.40
C GLU A 618 -25.30 -14.27 14.71
N ARG A 619 -25.62 -13.17 15.38
CA ARG A 619 -25.10 -12.84 16.71
C ARG A 619 -26.15 -12.18 17.57
N ALA A 620 -26.22 -12.58 18.84
CA ALA A 620 -27.20 -12.04 19.79
C ALA A 620 -28.64 -12.02 19.22
N GLY A 621 -28.98 -13.02 18.40
CA GLY A 621 -30.27 -13.14 17.74
C GLY A 621 -30.50 -12.19 16.56
N LYS A 622 -29.47 -11.56 15.99
CA LYS A 622 -29.58 -10.73 14.77
C LYS A 622 -28.76 -11.32 13.62
N ILE A 623 -29.38 -11.47 12.47
CA ILE A 623 -28.76 -11.82 11.19
C ILE A 623 -28.05 -10.58 10.65
N SER A 624 -26.81 -10.78 10.26
CA SER A 624 -25.91 -9.75 9.78
C SER A 624 -24.90 -10.36 8.80
N HIS A 625 -24.06 -9.52 8.21
CA HIS A 625 -22.91 -9.93 7.40
C HIS A 625 -23.28 -10.88 6.23
N LEU A 626 -23.98 -10.32 5.24
CA LEU A 626 -24.35 -11.06 4.02
C LEU A 626 -23.16 -11.21 3.08
N GLN A 627 -22.79 -12.45 2.83
CA GLN A 627 -21.70 -12.79 1.93
C GLN A 627 -22.18 -13.63 0.76
N GLN A 628 -21.97 -13.13 -0.46
CA GLN A 628 -22.28 -13.87 -1.68
C GLN A 628 -21.17 -14.88 -1.99
N ILE A 629 -21.52 -16.16 -2.14
CA ILE A 629 -20.61 -17.24 -2.49
C ILE A 629 -20.70 -17.60 -3.98
N THR A 630 -21.91 -17.57 -4.55
CA THR A 630 -22.14 -17.83 -5.98
C THR A 630 -23.01 -16.75 -6.62
N THR A 631 -23.00 -16.69 -7.95
CA THR A 631 -23.87 -15.83 -8.76
C THR A 631 -25.08 -16.59 -9.29
N ASP A 632 -25.36 -17.78 -8.75
CA ASP A 632 -26.48 -18.59 -9.21
C ASP A 632 -27.78 -17.85 -8.87
N PRO A 633 -28.71 -17.70 -9.84
CA PRO A 633 -29.99 -17.07 -9.56
C PRO A 633 -30.80 -17.94 -8.59
N PRO A 634 -31.71 -17.33 -7.80
CA PRO A 634 -32.59 -18.09 -6.94
C PRO A 634 -33.51 -18.98 -7.78
N ASN A 635 -33.66 -20.24 -7.35
CA ASN A 635 -34.50 -21.24 -7.98
C ASN A 635 -35.20 -22.05 -6.89
N PHE A 636 -36.13 -21.39 -6.20
CA PHE A 636 -36.68 -21.91 -4.96
C PHE A 636 -37.45 -23.22 -5.17
N GLU A 637 -37.16 -24.18 -4.32
CA GLU A 637 -38.03 -25.33 -4.10
C GLU A 637 -39.00 -25.01 -2.95
N PRO A 638 -40.08 -25.80 -2.74
CA PRO A 638 -40.94 -25.65 -1.57
C PRO A 638 -40.11 -25.59 -0.28
N LEU A 639 -40.22 -24.45 0.42
CA LEU A 639 -39.41 -24.16 1.59
C LEU A 639 -39.85 -25.04 2.76
N ASP A 640 -38.89 -25.70 3.41
CA ASP A 640 -39.14 -26.37 4.67
C ASP A 640 -39.38 -25.34 5.81
N ILE A 641 -39.93 -25.81 6.93
CA ILE A 641 -40.29 -24.95 8.07
C ILE A 641 -39.07 -24.13 8.57
N PRO A 642 -37.85 -24.70 8.70
CA PRO A 642 -36.66 -23.92 9.06
C PRO A 642 -36.34 -22.80 8.06
N ALA A 643 -36.38 -23.07 6.75
CA ALA A 643 -36.13 -22.06 5.73
C ALA A 643 -37.20 -20.96 5.73
N GLN A 644 -38.48 -21.30 5.91
CA GLN A 644 -39.55 -20.30 6.03
C GLN A 644 -39.33 -19.36 7.23
N PHE A 645 -38.90 -19.90 8.37
CA PHE A 645 -38.61 -19.09 9.56
C PHE A 645 -37.42 -18.16 9.32
N PHE A 646 -36.33 -18.69 8.74
CA PHE A 646 -35.17 -17.91 8.37
C PHE A 646 -35.52 -16.76 7.42
N TRP A 647 -36.21 -17.04 6.30
CA TRP A 647 -36.51 -16.02 5.28
C TRP A 647 -37.41 -14.91 5.81
N ARG A 648 -38.35 -15.20 6.72
CA ARG A 648 -39.15 -14.18 7.40
C ARG A 648 -38.28 -13.22 8.22
N ARG A 649 -37.29 -13.73 8.95
CA ARG A 649 -36.34 -12.92 9.74
C ARG A 649 -35.40 -12.15 8.83
N ALA A 650 -34.77 -12.83 7.88
CA ALA A 650 -33.83 -12.25 6.95
C ALA A 650 -34.48 -11.09 6.15
N ALA A 651 -35.73 -11.24 5.73
CA ALA A 651 -36.47 -10.18 5.04
C ALA A 651 -36.64 -8.91 5.89
N SER A 652 -36.85 -9.03 7.20
CA SER A 652 -36.94 -7.84 8.07
C SER A 652 -35.58 -7.26 8.46
N GLU A 653 -34.57 -8.11 8.61
CA GLU A 653 -33.27 -7.72 9.17
C GLU A 653 -32.28 -7.26 8.09
N THR A 654 -32.54 -7.56 6.81
CA THR A 654 -31.58 -7.34 5.70
C THR A 654 -32.18 -6.54 4.54
N ILE A 655 -33.37 -5.93 4.73
CA ILE A 655 -34.12 -5.23 3.66
C ILE A 655 -33.37 -4.05 3.05
N ASP A 656 -32.57 -3.37 3.87
CA ASP A 656 -31.78 -2.19 3.45
C ASP A 656 -30.55 -2.57 2.62
N TYR A 657 -30.26 -3.86 2.47
CA TYR A 657 -29.14 -4.33 1.68
C TYR A 657 -29.37 -4.06 0.18
N THR A 658 -28.38 -3.49 -0.49
CA THR A 658 -28.50 -2.97 -1.86
C THR A 658 -28.13 -3.99 -2.94
N ASN A 659 -27.67 -5.19 -2.59
CA ASN A 659 -27.29 -6.20 -3.56
C ASN A 659 -28.51 -6.72 -4.36
N PRO A 660 -28.48 -6.63 -5.70
CA PRO A 660 -29.63 -6.98 -6.54
C PRO A 660 -29.95 -8.47 -6.53
N LEU A 661 -28.95 -9.35 -6.45
CA LEU A 661 -29.14 -10.79 -6.38
C LEU A 661 -29.78 -11.19 -5.04
N TRP A 662 -29.33 -10.63 -3.91
CA TRP A 662 -29.95 -10.88 -2.61
C TRP A 662 -31.43 -10.45 -2.59
N ARG A 663 -31.75 -9.29 -3.18
CA ARG A 663 -33.13 -8.84 -3.32
C ARG A 663 -33.98 -9.80 -4.16
N ALA A 664 -33.41 -10.44 -5.17
CA ALA A 664 -34.10 -11.48 -5.93
C ALA A 664 -34.42 -12.70 -5.04
N PHE A 665 -33.48 -13.14 -4.20
CA PHE A 665 -33.70 -14.21 -3.22
C PHE A 665 -34.81 -13.84 -2.22
N LEU A 666 -34.77 -12.63 -1.65
CA LEU A 666 -35.83 -12.14 -0.76
C LEU A 666 -37.19 -12.13 -1.44
N SER A 667 -37.27 -11.60 -2.67
CA SER A 667 -38.51 -11.52 -3.44
C SER A 667 -39.11 -12.91 -3.72
N GLN A 668 -38.27 -13.87 -4.13
CA GLN A 668 -38.74 -15.23 -4.43
C GLN A 668 -39.17 -15.98 -3.16
N SER A 669 -38.48 -15.76 -2.03
CA SER A 669 -38.89 -16.30 -0.73
C SER A 669 -40.28 -15.84 -0.31
N MET A 670 -40.63 -14.58 -0.60
CA MET A 670 -41.94 -14.02 -0.29
C MET A 670 -43.03 -14.67 -1.15
N GLN A 671 -42.79 -14.86 -2.45
CA GLN A 671 -43.75 -15.52 -3.36
C GLN A 671 -44.08 -16.96 -2.91
N GLU A 672 -43.06 -17.75 -2.58
CA GLU A 672 -43.25 -19.13 -2.09
C GLU A 672 -43.90 -19.18 -0.71
N SER A 673 -43.63 -18.19 0.17
CA SER A 673 -44.28 -18.12 1.49
C SER A 673 -45.77 -17.74 1.43
N ILE A 674 -46.20 -17.05 0.36
CA ILE A 674 -47.59 -16.62 0.13
C ILE A 674 -48.41 -17.75 -0.49
N HIS A 675 -47.81 -18.62 -1.30
CA HIS A 675 -48.49 -19.79 -1.89
C HIS A 675 -48.55 -21.02 -0.97
N GLY A 676 -47.92 -20.95 0.21
CA GLY A 676 -48.02 -21.95 1.28
C GLY A 676 -49.08 -21.67 2.37
N ARG A 677 -50.06 -20.79 2.11
CA ARG A 677 -51.21 -20.55 3.00
C ARG A 677 -52.51 -21.09 2.43
#